data_AF-A0A925H6H2-F1
#
_entry.id   AF-A0A925H6H2-F1
#
_cell.length_a   1.000
_cell.length_b   1.000
_cell.length_c   1.000
_cell.angle_alpha   90.00
_cell.angle_beta   90.00
_cell.angle_gamma   90.00
#
_symmetry.space_group_name_H-M   'P 1'
#
loop_
_entity.id
_entity.type
_entity.pdbx_description
1 polymer ?
#
loop_
_entity_poly.entity_id
_entity_poly.type
_entity_poly.pdbx_seq_one_letter_code
_entity_poly.pdbx_strand_id
1 'polypeptide(L)'
;PDGSRVYAAAHASGNRTTTVHDLFIPDGGEAAGGLPSPNVNHTGVAQPHAGLIVKFDGAHWVDELGRVWDEKVKFNLPDKDVFVINAMAAKPKQINGPGGSFSGVGTVLYNMIVNPANGKVYVTNTEARNDVRFAGHGNFATTTVKGHFAENRITVINPHAKTVAAQHINPHIDFDSCCAELPNPENKLSLALPQGMAVSRDGRTLYVAAMGSDKIGVFDTAALEGGTYSPSKAAQIPVSGGGPTGLVLDEARDVIYALTRFDNAISVIDTKKRKEVGHVPMFNPEPASVTKGRRFLYDAARTSSHGDSSCASCHVNGDMDQLAWDLGDPDGDVISPPGPFRFTFDPSIVDLHPMKGPMVTQSLRGMANHGPMHWRGDRTGGFQEPSAQPDAGSFDEAEAFRQFNEAFVGLMGRSSQIAPADMQAFTDFALQLTYPPNPIRALDNSLTPDQQTGRDLYMDKPATLGMTCNFCHTLNPAGNAEFGVTRPGFFGSDGSIIAGEITQTLKVPQLRNLYQKVGMFGLPRDIFINPDFSGAHMGDQIRGFGYTHAGAIDSVFQFISALGFVQDDEVFPNPEGFPRGEDGIQQRRQVEAFLMAYDSNMAPIVGQQVTLRPDNADLAGPRITLMIARAQSGECDLIVRGRVQNGVSGYLYKAGQFATDRAGKPPVSDAALRLLAMQSNREITYTCVPPGSGVRMGIDRDLDGVLNGNE
;
A
#
# COMPACT_ATOMS: atom_id res chain seq x y z
N PRO A 1 -4.07 -27.77 17.55
CA PRO A 1 -2.67 -27.72 17.09
C PRO A 1 -1.72 -28.08 18.25
N ASP A 2 -0.65 -28.82 17.98
CA ASP A 2 0.29 -29.34 19.01
C ASP A 2 1.36 -28.32 19.45
N GLY A 3 1.36 -27.12 18.86
CA GLY A 3 2.30 -26.04 19.15
C GLY A 3 3.71 -26.23 18.57
N SER A 4 3.96 -27.31 17.83
CA SER A 4 5.30 -27.62 17.32
C SER A 4 5.70 -26.78 16.09
N ARG A 5 4.72 -26.22 15.38
CA ARG A 5 4.89 -25.43 14.15
C ARG A 5 4.21 -24.07 14.26
N VAL A 6 4.89 -23.06 13.75
CA VAL A 6 4.35 -21.72 13.50
C VAL A 6 4.39 -21.47 12.00
N TYR A 7 3.32 -20.89 11.46
CA TYR A 7 3.26 -20.48 10.06
C TYR A 7 3.41 -18.97 9.97
N ALA A 8 4.27 -18.48 9.08
CA ALA A 8 4.46 -17.06 8.81
C ALA A 8 4.18 -16.81 7.33
N ALA A 9 3.47 -15.74 7.00
CA ALA A 9 3.13 -15.40 5.62
C ALA A 9 3.81 -14.09 5.21
N ALA A 10 4.24 -14.00 3.95
CA ALA A 10 4.51 -12.73 3.30
C ALA A 10 3.17 -12.06 2.96
N HIS A 11 2.93 -10.85 3.46
CA HIS A 11 1.66 -10.14 3.22
C HIS A 11 1.48 -9.78 1.73
N ALA A 12 2.47 -9.06 1.19
CA ALA A 12 2.78 -8.72 -0.20
C ALA A 12 3.50 -9.78 -1.03
N SER A 13 3.01 -11.01 -1.19
CA SER A 13 3.86 -12.07 -1.81
C SER A 13 3.96 -11.97 -3.34
N GLY A 14 2.99 -11.32 -3.99
CA GLY A 14 2.94 -11.16 -5.44
C GLY A 14 2.21 -12.32 -6.12
N ASN A 15 2.25 -12.37 -7.45
CA ASN A 15 1.52 -13.36 -8.24
C ASN A 15 2.30 -13.86 -9.45
N ARG A 16 3.63 -13.93 -9.30
CA ARG A 16 4.57 -14.36 -10.34
C ARG A 16 4.53 -13.51 -11.61
N THR A 17 4.20 -12.23 -11.49
CA THR A 17 4.27 -11.27 -12.59
C THR A 17 5.47 -10.34 -12.46
N THR A 18 5.93 -9.81 -13.59
CA THR A 18 6.96 -8.75 -13.69
C THR A 18 6.71 -7.92 -14.95
N THR A 19 7.37 -6.77 -15.06
CA THR A 19 7.37 -5.95 -16.28
C THR A 19 8.68 -6.13 -17.04
N VAL A 20 8.59 -6.46 -18.33
CA VAL A 20 9.67 -6.28 -19.30
C VAL A 20 9.74 -4.80 -19.69
N HIS A 21 10.92 -4.20 -19.54
CA HIS A 21 11.16 -2.79 -19.88
C HIS A 21 10.85 -2.52 -21.36
N ASP A 22 10.29 -1.35 -21.65
CA ASP A 22 9.85 -0.93 -22.99
C ASP A 22 10.95 -1.06 -24.06
N LEU A 23 12.20 -0.65 -23.77
CA LEU A 23 13.37 -0.79 -24.66
C LEU A 23 13.68 -2.22 -25.12
N PHE A 24 13.12 -3.25 -24.46
CA PHE A 24 13.26 -4.64 -24.88
C PHE A 24 12.05 -5.17 -25.66
N ILE A 25 11.03 -4.35 -25.88
CA ILE A 25 9.81 -4.67 -26.62
C ILE A 25 9.98 -4.22 -28.08
N PRO A 26 9.81 -5.12 -29.07
CA PRO A 26 9.84 -4.76 -30.47
C PRO A 26 8.79 -3.69 -30.84
N ASP A 27 9.19 -2.72 -31.65
CA ASP A 27 8.29 -1.73 -32.24
C ASP A 27 7.36 -2.35 -33.28
N GLY A 28 6.17 -1.77 -33.47
CA GLY A 28 5.19 -2.20 -34.46
C GLY A 28 4.07 -3.11 -33.94
N GLY A 29 3.97 -3.26 -32.62
CA GLY A 29 2.86 -3.95 -31.97
C GLY A 29 2.92 -5.48 -32.14
N GLU A 30 1.77 -6.14 -31.99
CA GLU A 30 1.68 -7.60 -31.91
C GLU A 30 2.26 -8.28 -33.16
N ALA A 31 1.96 -7.73 -34.34
CA ALA A 31 2.41 -8.24 -35.63
C ALA A 31 3.94 -8.28 -35.78
N ALA A 32 4.66 -7.43 -35.04
CA ALA A 32 6.12 -7.39 -35.01
C ALA A 32 6.73 -8.19 -33.83
N GLY A 33 5.91 -8.89 -33.05
CA GLY A 33 6.34 -9.54 -31.81
C GLY A 33 6.41 -8.59 -30.60
N GLY A 34 5.89 -7.36 -30.74
CA GLY A 34 5.79 -6.36 -29.68
C GLY A 34 4.57 -6.54 -28.79
N LEU A 35 4.04 -5.44 -28.24
CA LEU A 35 2.87 -5.45 -27.35
C LEU A 35 1.66 -6.15 -28.00
N PRO A 36 0.94 -7.04 -27.29
CA PRO A 36 -0.31 -7.61 -27.78
C PRO A 36 -1.35 -6.55 -28.17
N SER A 37 -2.28 -6.92 -29.04
CA SER A 37 -3.33 -6.05 -29.57
C SER A 37 -4.40 -5.70 -28.52
N PRO A 38 -5.17 -4.61 -28.73
CA PRO A 38 -5.00 -3.60 -29.77
C PRO A 38 -3.77 -2.71 -29.58
N ASN A 39 -3.17 -2.27 -30.69
CA ASN A 39 -2.06 -1.30 -30.71
C ASN A 39 -2.47 0.09 -31.22
N VAL A 40 -3.78 0.32 -31.36
CA VAL A 40 -4.40 1.63 -31.63
C VAL A 40 -5.58 1.84 -30.69
N ASN A 41 -5.99 3.09 -30.44
CA ASN A 41 -7.24 3.36 -29.71
C ASN A 41 -8.46 3.31 -30.67
N HIS A 42 -9.66 3.53 -30.15
CA HIS A 42 -10.90 3.52 -30.94
C HIS A 42 -10.91 4.53 -32.12
N THR A 43 -10.13 5.61 -32.03
CA THR A 43 -9.97 6.59 -33.13
C THR A 43 -8.86 6.24 -34.13
N GLY A 44 -8.13 5.15 -33.93
CA GLY A 44 -7.03 4.72 -34.78
C GLY A 44 -5.67 5.38 -34.48
N VAL A 45 -5.53 6.10 -33.36
CA VAL A 45 -4.24 6.64 -32.92
C VAL A 45 -3.39 5.52 -32.34
N ALA A 46 -2.13 5.45 -32.77
CA ALA A 46 -1.20 4.40 -32.34
C ALA A 46 -0.86 4.49 -30.85
N GLN A 47 -0.75 3.32 -30.21
CA GLN A 47 -0.27 3.20 -28.84
C GLN A 47 1.16 3.74 -28.72
N PRO A 48 1.47 4.53 -27.67
CA PRO A 48 2.85 4.83 -27.32
C PRO A 48 3.62 3.55 -26.99
N HIS A 49 4.92 3.57 -27.27
CA HIS A 49 5.80 2.48 -26.85
C HIS A 49 5.80 2.37 -25.32
N ALA A 50 5.72 1.13 -24.81
CA ALA A 50 5.53 0.85 -23.39
C ALA A 50 6.05 -0.54 -23.02
N GLY A 51 6.22 -0.78 -21.71
CA GLY A 51 6.61 -2.08 -21.19
C GLY A 51 5.51 -3.14 -21.31
N LEU A 52 5.87 -4.40 -21.05
CA LEU A 52 4.95 -5.55 -21.12
C LEU A 52 4.95 -6.33 -19.80
N ILE A 53 3.76 -6.57 -19.24
CA ILE A 53 3.64 -7.49 -18.09
C ILE A 53 3.73 -8.93 -18.59
N VAL A 54 4.56 -9.73 -17.93
CA VAL A 54 4.70 -11.17 -18.17
C VAL A 54 4.52 -11.94 -16.86
N LYS A 55 4.01 -13.17 -16.96
CA LYS A 55 3.73 -14.06 -15.83
C LYS A 55 4.51 -15.36 -15.96
N PHE A 56 5.09 -15.84 -14.88
CA PHE A 56 5.74 -17.15 -14.86
C PHE A 56 4.70 -18.27 -14.74
N ASP A 57 4.59 -19.11 -15.76
CA ASP A 57 3.59 -20.19 -15.85
C ASP A 57 4.00 -21.50 -15.14
N GLY A 58 5.22 -21.53 -14.57
CA GLY A 58 5.84 -22.71 -13.97
C GLY A 58 7.02 -23.26 -14.77
N ALA A 59 7.17 -22.86 -16.03
CA ALA A 59 8.28 -23.20 -16.90
C ALA A 59 8.91 -21.97 -17.58
N HIS A 60 8.07 -21.03 -18.04
CA HIS A 60 8.45 -19.88 -18.84
C HIS A 60 7.79 -18.60 -18.32
N TRP A 61 8.45 -17.46 -18.55
CA TRP A 61 7.84 -16.14 -18.49
C TRP A 61 7.07 -15.91 -19.77
N VAL A 62 5.75 -15.76 -19.66
CA VAL A 62 4.85 -15.61 -20.82
C VAL A 62 4.01 -14.35 -20.73
N ASP A 63 3.68 -13.78 -21.89
CA ASP A 63 2.67 -12.74 -21.99
C ASP A 63 1.25 -13.32 -22.14
N GLU A 64 0.24 -12.46 -22.28
CA GLU A 64 -1.17 -12.87 -22.41
C GLU A 64 -1.48 -13.71 -23.66
N LEU A 65 -0.58 -13.72 -24.65
CA LEU A 65 -0.67 -14.57 -25.85
C LEU A 65 0.06 -15.92 -25.68
N GLY A 66 0.72 -16.13 -24.54
CA GLY A 66 1.55 -17.31 -24.28
C GLY A 66 2.92 -17.28 -24.95
N ARG A 67 3.39 -16.12 -25.44
CA ARG A 67 4.73 -15.98 -26.04
C ARG A 67 5.78 -15.95 -24.93
N VAL A 68 6.92 -16.61 -25.16
CA VAL A 68 8.00 -16.73 -24.16
C VAL A 68 8.92 -15.51 -24.16
N TRP A 69 9.24 -15.01 -22.96
CA TRP A 69 10.05 -13.81 -22.69
C TRP A 69 11.23 -14.06 -21.74
N ASP A 70 11.62 -15.32 -21.51
CA ASP A 70 12.67 -15.72 -20.56
C ASP A 70 13.99 -14.94 -20.72
N GLU A 71 14.39 -14.61 -21.95
CA GLU A 71 15.62 -13.88 -22.20
C GLU A 71 15.59 -12.43 -21.66
N LYS A 72 14.40 -11.89 -21.39
CA LYS A 72 14.19 -10.52 -20.89
C LYS A 72 13.97 -10.44 -19.38
N VAL A 73 13.86 -11.58 -18.70
CA VAL A 73 13.72 -11.63 -17.23
C VAL A 73 14.95 -12.33 -16.63
N LYS A 74 15.77 -11.60 -15.87
CA LYS A 74 17.03 -12.12 -15.31
C LYS A 74 16.91 -12.56 -13.86
N PHE A 75 15.77 -13.12 -13.49
CA PHE A 75 15.55 -13.65 -12.15
C PHE A 75 14.48 -14.75 -12.09
N ASN A 76 14.51 -15.53 -11.00
CA ASN A 76 13.42 -16.43 -10.62
C ASN A 76 12.49 -15.72 -9.64
N LEU A 77 11.19 -15.94 -9.77
CA LEU A 77 10.20 -15.49 -8.80
C LEU A 77 9.49 -16.70 -8.18
N PRO A 78 10.10 -17.35 -7.16
CA PRO A 78 9.60 -18.60 -6.60
C PRO A 78 8.31 -18.45 -5.80
N ASP A 79 7.89 -17.20 -5.52
CA ASP A 79 6.57 -16.88 -4.97
C ASP A 79 6.31 -17.64 -3.65
N LYS A 80 7.31 -17.62 -2.75
CA LYS A 80 7.24 -18.31 -1.46
C LYS A 80 6.40 -17.49 -0.51
N ASP A 81 5.16 -17.94 -0.31
CA ASP A 81 4.12 -17.21 0.38
C ASP A 81 4.08 -17.49 1.89
N VAL A 82 4.03 -18.77 2.24
CA VAL A 82 3.83 -19.24 3.62
C VAL A 82 4.98 -20.12 4.04
N PHE A 83 5.67 -19.70 5.10
CA PHE A 83 6.84 -20.36 5.66
C PHE A 83 6.47 -21.16 6.91
N VAL A 84 7.06 -22.34 7.07
CA VAL A 84 6.86 -23.21 8.23
C VAL A 84 8.05 -23.13 9.16
N ILE A 85 7.83 -22.70 10.39
CA ILE A 85 8.83 -22.49 11.43
C ILE A 85 8.71 -23.59 12.48
N ASN A 86 9.82 -24.28 12.77
CA ASN A 86 9.90 -25.19 13.90
C ASN A 86 10.01 -24.38 15.19
N ALA A 87 8.92 -24.34 15.95
CA ALA A 87 8.84 -23.59 17.20
C ALA A 87 9.60 -24.28 18.35
N MET A 88 9.85 -25.59 18.23
CA MET A 88 10.54 -26.39 19.25
C MET A 88 12.05 -26.42 19.09
N ALA A 89 12.60 -25.79 18.04
CA ALA A 89 14.04 -25.64 17.90
C ALA A 89 14.59 -24.67 18.96
N ALA A 90 15.84 -24.89 19.41
CA ALA A 90 16.50 -24.03 20.41
C ALA A 90 16.47 -22.53 20.06
N LYS A 91 16.48 -22.23 18.76
CA LYS A 91 16.03 -20.95 18.20
C LYS A 91 15.00 -21.27 17.12
N PRO A 92 13.78 -20.70 17.17
CA PRO A 92 12.79 -20.89 16.13
C PRO A 92 13.38 -20.59 14.76
N LYS A 93 13.22 -21.52 13.82
CA LYS A 93 13.78 -21.41 12.46
C LYS A 93 12.90 -22.11 11.44
N GLN A 94 12.97 -21.68 10.19
CA GLN A 94 12.28 -22.33 9.09
C GLN A 94 12.68 -23.81 8.99
N ILE A 95 11.70 -24.66 8.66
CA ILE A 95 11.94 -26.07 8.30
C ILE A 95 12.62 -26.11 6.93
N ASN A 96 13.62 -26.97 6.76
CA ASN A 96 14.31 -27.12 5.48
C ASN A 96 13.52 -28.00 4.50
N GLY A 97 13.70 -27.75 3.20
CA GLY A 97 13.18 -28.60 2.12
C GLY A 97 11.72 -28.32 1.73
N PRO A 98 11.08 -29.21 0.94
CA PRO A 98 9.78 -28.97 0.29
C PRO A 98 8.56 -28.77 1.21
N GLY A 99 8.72 -28.91 2.53
CA GLY A 99 7.67 -28.59 3.52
C GLY A 99 7.99 -27.35 4.34
N GLY A 100 9.05 -26.61 3.97
CA GLY A 100 9.52 -25.41 4.65
C GLY A 100 8.84 -24.13 4.20
N SER A 101 8.29 -24.13 2.98
CA SER A 101 7.50 -23.03 2.43
C SER A 101 6.49 -23.55 1.41
N PHE A 102 5.42 -22.78 1.20
CA PHE A 102 4.38 -23.02 0.20
C PHE A 102 4.29 -21.80 -0.72
N SER A 103 4.03 -22.06 -2.00
CA SER A 103 3.94 -21.06 -3.06
C SER A 103 2.60 -21.14 -3.80
N GLY A 104 2.18 -20.06 -4.46
CA GLY A 104 0.90 -19.95 -5.14
C GLY A 104 -0.29 -19.89 -4.18
N VAL A 105 -0.11 -19.29 -3.01
CA VAL A 105 -1.16 -19.14 -1.98
C VAL A 105 -2.11 -18.00 -2.33
N GLY A 106 -1.60 -16.91 -2.90
CA GLY A 106 -2.36 -15.75 -3.34
C GLY A 106 -1.47 -14.52 -3.42
N THR A 107 -1.97 -13.43 -4.00
CA THR A 107 -1.26 -12.14 -4.08
C THR A 107 -1.27 -11.38 -2.75
N VAL A 108 -2.50 -11.14 -2.29
CA VAL A 108 -3.02 -10.49 -1.09
C VAL A 108 -3.16 -11.31 0.18
N LEU A 109 -2.15 -11.68 0.99
CA LEU A 109 -2.41 -12.58 2.14
C LEU A 109 -2.90 -11.84 3.38
N TYR A 110 -4.18 -11.99 3.76
CA TYR A 110 -4.77 -11.25 4.90
C TYR A 110 -4.65 -11.96 6.24
N ASN A 111 -5.06 -13.22 6.33
CA ASN A 111 -5.09 -13.96 7.59
C ASN A 111 -4.83 -15.45 7.37
N MET A 112 -4.44 -16.14 8.44
CA MET A 112 -4.11 -17.57 8.41
C MET A 112 -4.54 -18.27 9.70
N ILE A 113 -5.18 -19.43 9.56
CA ILE A 113 -5.62 -20.25 10.71
C ILE A 113 -5.41 -21.74 10.43
N VAL A 114 -5.09 -22.50 11.49
CA VAL A 114 -4.92 -23.96 11.41
C VAL A 114 -6.21 -24.64 11.84
N ASN A 115 -6.75 -25.55 11.02
CA ASN A 115 -7.85 -26.41 11.42
C ASN A 115 -7.38 -27.37 12.53
N PRO A 116 -7.99 -27.34 13.73
CA PRO A 116 -7.53 -28.09 14.88
C PRO A 116 -7.71 -29.61 14.74
N ALA A 117 -8.64 -30.06 13.89
CA ALA A 117 -8.98 -31.48 13.73
C ALA A 117 -8.08 -32.20 12.72
N ASN A 118 -7.64 -31.53 11.66
CA ASN A 118 -6.88 -32.16 10.57
C ASN A 118 -5.52 -31.51 10.27
N GLY A 119 -5.19 -30.37 10.90
CA GLY A 119 -3.90 -29.69 10.75
C GLY A 119 -3.69 -28.96 9.41
N LYS A 120 -4.69 -28.92 8.53
CA LYS A 120 -4.65 -28.07 7.32
C LYS A 120 -4.68 -26.60 7.72
N VAL A 121 -4.08 -25.76 6.88
CA VAL A 121 -3.98 -24.32 7.11
C VAL A 121 -4.84 -23.61 6.07
N TYR A 122 -5.70 -22.71 6.52
CA TYR A 122 -6.49 -21.85 5.64
C TYR A 122 -5.87 -20.47 5.62
N VAL A 123 -5.78 -19.88 4.43
CA VAL A 123 -5.23 -18.55 4.21
C VAL A 123 -6.22 -17.73 3.40
N THR A 124 -6.77 -16.67 3.98
CA THR A 124 -7.63 -15.73 3.24
C THR A 124 -6.78 -14.81 2.40
N ASN A 125 -7.17 -14.62 1.14
CA ASN A 125 -6.39 -13.80 0.23
C ASN A 125 -7.20 -13.19 -0.92
N THR A 126 -6.55 -12.29 -1.66
CA THR A 126 -6.91 -11.97 -3.04
C THR A 126 -5.88 -12.51 -4.03
N GLU A 127 -6.33 -12.81 -5.25
CA GLU A 127 -5.47 -13.02 -6.41
C GLU A 127 -5.71 -11.94 -7.46
N ALA A 128 -4.66 -11.21 -7.83
CA ALA A 128 -4.70 -10.17 -8.85
C ALA A 128 -4.65 -10.74 -10.28
N ARG A 129 -5.36 -10.07 -11.21
CA ARG A 129 -5.36 -10.35 -12.66
C ARG A 129 -4.61 -9.29 -13.46
N ASN A 130 -3.45 -8.83 -12.97
CA ASN A 130 -2.64 -7.81 -13.64
C ASN A 130 -1.92 -8.33 -14.90
N ASP A 131 -2.01 -9.62 -15.19
CA ASP A 131 -1.60 -10.25 -16.45
C ASP A 131 -2.56 -9.97 -17.62
N VAL A 132 -3.75 -9.42 -17.33
CA VAL A 132 -4.74 -9.04 -18.35
C VAL A 132 -4.71 -7.55 -18.59
N ARG A 133 -4.55 -7.19 -19.87
CA ARG A 133 -4.76 -5.84 -20.39
C ARG A 133 -6.20 -5.84 -20.92
N PHE A 134 -7.03 -4.81 -20.82
CA PHE A 134 -6.89 -3.45 -20.34
C PHE A 134 -7.90 -3.18 -19.21
N ALA A 135 -8.12 -1.91 -18.82
CA ALA A 135 -9.34 -1.51 -18.11
C ALA A 135 -10.39 -0.99 -19.12
N GLY A 136 -11.49 -0.40 -18.63
CA GLY A 136 -12.47 0.26 -19.49
C GLY A 136 -13.58 -0.68 -19.95
N HIS A 137 -14.42 -0.19 -20.87
CA HIS A 137 -15.63 -0.90 -21.28
C HIS A 137 -15.35 -2.15 -22.13
N GLY A 138 -14.20 -2.19 -22.81
CA GLY A 138 -13.86 -3.30 -23.71
C GLY A 138 -14.77 -3.32 -24.93
N ASN A 139 -15.20 -2.16 -25.43
CA ASN A 139 -16.02 -2.09 -26.65
C ASN A 139 -15.15 -2.26 -27.90
N PHE A 140 -13.98 -1.61 -27.89
CA PHE A 140 -12.96 -1.70 -28.93
C PHE A 140 -11.93 -2.78 -28.61
N ALA A 141 -11.50 -2.88 -27.35
CA ALA A 141 -10.57 -3.91 -26.90
C ALA A 141 -11.28 -5.25 -26.72
N THR A 142 -10.62 -6.36 -27.07
CA THR A 142 -11.14 -7.72 -26.86
C THR A 142 -10.98 -8.21 -25.42
N THR A 143 -10.31 -7.44 -24.56
CA THR A 143 -9.93 -7.84 -23.20
C THR A 143 -10.12 -6.67 -22.23
N THR A 144 -10.62 -6.96 -21.02
CA THR A 144 -10.79 -5.98 -19.95
C THR A 144 -10.75 -6.66 -18.57
N VAL A 145 -10.24 -5.96 -17.56
CA VAL A 145 -10.31 -6.35 -16.14
C VAL A 145 -11.50 -5.72 -15.40
N LYS A 146 -12.36 -4.97 -16.12
CA LYS A 146 -13.53 -4.32 -15.55
C LYS A 146 -14.41 -5.33 -14.81
N GLY A 147 -14.62 -5.10 -13.50
CA GLY A 147 -15.38 -5.99 -12.63
C GLY A 147 -14.65 -7.28 -12.22
N HIS A 148 -13.45 -7.57 -12.76
CA HIS A 148 -12.73 -8.83 -12.52
C HIS A 148 -11.21 -8.63 -12.46
N PHE A 149 -10.75 -7.63 -11.72
CA PHE A 149 -9.31 -7.36 -11.57
C PHE A 149 -8.67 -8.08 -10.38
N ALA A 150 -9.48 -8.55 -9.41
CA ALA A 150 -9.00 -9.33 -8.27
C ALA A 150 -10.06 -10.35 -7.82
N GLU A 151 -9.62 -11.55 -7.47
CA GLU A 151 -10.50 -12.61 -6.97
C GLU A 151 -10.31 -12.82 -5.47
N ASN A 152 -11.41 -12.94 -4.72
CA ASN A 152 -11.35 -13.27 -3.30
C ASN A 152 -11.30 -14.79 -3.11
N ARG A 153 -10.37 -15.26 -2.27
CA ARG A 153 -10.09 -16.69 -2.11
C ARG A 153 -9.85 -17.08 -0.66
N ILE A 154 -10.04 -18.36 -0.39
CA ILE A 154 -9.45 -19.05 0.77
C ILE A 154 -8.59 -20.17 0.22
N THR A 155 -7.29 -20.09 0.47
CA THR A 155 -6.34 -21.12 0.05
C THR A 155 -6.13 -22.14 1.16
N VAL A 156 -6.27 -23.42 0.81
CA VAL A 156 -6.09 -24.57 1.69
C VAL A 156 -4.70 -25.15 1.48
N ILE A 157 -3.86 -25.08 2.50
CA ILE A 157 -2.55 -25.73 2.54
C ILE A 157 -2.68 -27.03 3.33
N ASN A 158 -2.30 -28.15 2.70
CA ASN A 158 -2.14 -29.42 3.40
C ASN A 158 -0.65 -29.67 3.68
N PRO A 159 -0.16 -29.40 4.90
CA PRO A 159 1.27 -29.53 5.19
C PRO A 159 1.78 -30.98 5.18
N HIS A 160 0.89 -31.97 5.31
CA HIS A 160 1.25 -33.39 5.24
C HIS A 160 1.41 -33.86 3.80
N ALA A 161 0.47 -33.50 2.93
CA ALA A 161 0.52 -33.83 1.51
C ALA A 161 1.39 -32.86 0.69
N LYS A 162 1.79 -31.73 1.28
CA LYS A 162 2.55 -30.65 0.65
C LYS A 162 1.82 -30.04 -0.56
N THR A 163 0.51 -29.85 -0.43
CA THR A 163 -0.34 -29.29 -1.48
C THR A 163 -0.93 -27.95 -1.09
N VAL A 164 -1.17 -27.12 -2.10
CA VAL A 164 -1.80 -25.80 -1.99
C VAL A 164 -3.00 -25.82 -2.95
N ALA A 165 -4.19 -25.53 -2.44
CA ALA A 165 -5.42 -25.52 -3.22
C ALA A 165 -6.18 -24.21 -2.96
N ALA A 166 -6.10 -23.28 -3.91
CA ALA A 166 -6.82 -22.01 -3.86
C ALA A 166 -8.30 -22.22 -4.19
N GLN A 167 -9.20 -21.68 -3.36
CA GLN A 167 -10.64 -21.78 -3.56
C GLN A 167 -11.23 -20.39 -3.73
N HIS A 168 -11.83 -20.11 -4.89
CA HIS A 168 -12.59 -18.89 -5.10
C HIS A 168 -13.86 -18.93 -4.23
N ILE A 169 -14.13 -17.86 -3.48
CA ILE A 169 -15.27 -17.80 -2.56
C ILE A 169 -16.53 -17.18 -3.15
N ASN A 170 -16.49 -16.75 -4.41
CA ASN A 170 -17.65 -16.24 -5.14
C ASN A 170 -17.86 -16.94 -6.51
N PRO A 171 -17.84 -18.29 -6.58
CA PRO A 171 -17.96 -19.00 -7.86
C PRO A 171 -19.34 -18.85 -8.54
N HIS A 172 -20.28 -18.12 -7.92
CA HIS A 172 -21.58 -17.78 -8.50
C HIS A 172 -21.54 -16.56 -9.42
N ILE A 173 -20.45 -15.78 -9.42
CA ILE A 173 -20.32 -14.58 -10.25
C ILE A 173 -20.06 -15.01 -11.70
N ASP A 174 -20.81 -14.43 -12.63
CA ASP A 174 -20.54 -14.52 -14.06
C ASP A 174 -19.75 -13.28 -14.50
N PHE A 175 -18.42 -13.42 -14.59
CA PHE A 175 -17.54 -12.32 -14.99
C PHE A 175 -17.63 -11.95 -16.48
N ASP A 176 -18.27 -12.78 -17.31
CA ASP A 176 -18.56 -12.45 -18.71
C ASP A 176 -19.79 -11.53 -18.83
N SER A 177 -20.56 -11.38 -17.73
CA SER A 177 -21.76 -10.55 -17.66
C SER A 177 -21.58 -9.37 -16.71
N CYS A 178 -21.07 -8.24 -17.23
CA CYS A 178 -21.00 -6.98 -16.51
C CYS A 178 -21.93 -5.92 -17.14
N CYS A 179 -22.68 -5.08 -16.42
CA CYS A 179 -22.77 -4.99 -14.97
C CYS A 179 -24.19 -4.59 -14.53
N ALA A 180 -24.75 -5.32 -13.57
CA ALA A 180 -26.11 -5.08 -13.09
C ALA A 180 -26.19 -3.89 -12.12
N GLU A 181 -27.26 -3.10 -12.21
CA GLU A 181 -27.53 -2.00 -11.26
C GLU A 181 -27.62 -2.50 -9.81
N LEU A 182 -27.13 -1.69 -8.87
CA LEU A 182 -27.29 -1.96 -7.44
C LEU A 182 -28.62 -1.41 -6.91
N PRO A 183 -29.31 -2.13 -6.00
CA PRO A 183 -28.91 -3.41 -5.41
C PRO A 183 -29.31 -4.62 -6.28
N ASN A 184 -28.37 -5.54 -6.58
CA ASN A 184 -28.67 -6.79 -7.28
C ASN A 184 -28.50 -8.05 -6.39
N PRO A 185 -29.08 -9.21 -6.77
CA PRO A 185 -28.98 -10.44 -5.98
C PRO A 185 -27.58 -11.05 -5.90
N GLU A 186 -26.77 -10.92 -6.96
CA GLU A 186 -25.40 -11.46 -7.05
C GLU A 186 -24.48 -10.77 -6.04
N ASN A 187 -24.44 -9.43 -6.07
CA ASN A 187 -23.76 -8.57 -5.08
C ASN A 187 -24.10 -8.94 -3.64
N LYS A 188 -25.41 -9.13 -3.36
CA LYS A 188 -25.89 -9.50 -2.02
C LYS A 188 -25.36 -10.87 -1.57
N LEU A 189 -24.99 -11.75 -2.48
CA LEU A 189 -24.44 -13.07 -2.18
C LEU A 189 -22.90 -13.07 -2.12
N SER A 190 -22.22 -12.08 -2.68
CA SER A 190 -20.76 -12.01 -2.72
C SER A 190 -20.11 -11.70 -1.37
N LEU A 191 -18.86 -12.14 -1.20
CA LEU A 191 -17.99 -11.87 -0.07
C LEU A 191 -16.68 -11.25 -0.57
N ALA A 192 -16.29 -10.11 0.01
CA ALA A 192 -15.12 -9.33 -0.37
C ALA A 192 -14.17 -9.10 0.81
N LEU A 193 -12.88 -9.01 0.50
CA LEU A 193 -11.79 -8.75 1.44
C LEU A 193 -11.86 -9.67 2.66
N PRO A 194 -11.70 -11.00 2.49
CA PRO A 194 -11.80 -11.93 3.60
C PRO A 194 -10.65 -11.72 4.59
N GLN A 195 -10.96 -11.27 5.81
CA GLN A 195 -10.01 -10.92 6.86
C GLN A 195 -9.88 -12.05 7.89
N GLY A 196 -10.15 -11.76 9.17
CA GLY A 196 -10.02 -12.70 10.28
C GLY A 196 -10.92 -13.92 10.16
N MET A 197 -10.42 -15.04 10.69
CA MET A 197 -11.10 -16.32 10.69
C MET A 197 -11.23 -16.90 12.09
N ALA A 198 -12.23 -17.77 12.27
CA ALA A 198 -12.34 -18.66 13.43
C ALA A 198 -12.82 -20.04 12.97
N VAL A 199 -12.26 -21.11 13.52
CA VAL A 199 -12.62 -22.49 13.18
C VAL A 199 -13.17 -23.21 14.40
N SER A 200 -14.22 -24.00 14.22
CA SER A 200 -14.80 -24.80 15.29
C SER A 200 -13.81 -25.86 15.80
N ARG A 201 -13.97 -26.27 17.06
CA ARG A 201 -13.10 -27.24 17.73
C ARG A 201 -13.09 -28.60 17.06
N ASP A 202 -14.22 -28.99 16.49
CA ASP A 202 -14.36 -30.21 15.69
C ASP A 202 -13.80 -30.07 14.26
N GLY A 203 -13.37 -28.87 13.88
CA GLY A 203 -12.76 -28.56 12.59
C GLY A 203 -13.74 -28.56 11.41
N ARG A 204 -15.07 -28.62 11.63
CA ARG A 204 -16.07 -28.74 10.55
C ARG A 204 -16.57 -27.42 10.01
N THR A 205 -16.54 -26.35 10.80
CA THR A 205 -17.05 -25.03 10.41
C THR A 205 -15.95 -23.99 10.47
N LEU A 206 -15.79 -23.23 9.39
CA LEU A 206 -14.93 -22.07 9.30
C LEU A 206 -15.78 -20.80 9.18
N TYR A 207 -15.56 -19.84 10.07
CA TYR A 207 -16.15 -18.50 10.01
C TYR A 207 -15.13 -17.52 9.48
N VAL A 208 -15.55 -16.65 8.55
CA VAL A 208 -14.66 -15.68 7.89
C VAL A 208 -15.30 -14.30 7.90
N ALA A 209 -14.61 -13.30 8.44
CA ALA A 209 -15.03 -11.91 8.37
C ALA A 209 -14.80 -11.38 6.95
N ALA A 210 -15.87 -11.04 6.23
CA ALA A 210 -15.80 -10.44 4.90
C ALA A 210 -15.95 -8.92 5.05
N MET A 211 -14.81 -8.23 5.17
CA MET A 211 -14.78 -6.80 5.47
C MET A 211 -15.50 -5.97 4.41
N GLY A 212 -15.38 -6.33 3.14
CA GLY A 212 -15.94 -5.55 2.04
C GLY A 212 -17.42 -5.81 1.76
N SER A 213 -18.07 -6.72 2.48
CA SER A 213 -19.46 -7.08 2.21
C SER A 213 -20.34 -7.10 3.48
N ASP A 214 -19.85 -6.54 4.59
CA ASP A 214 -20.58 -6.42 5.87
C ASP A 214 -21.16 -7.75 6.39
N LYS A 215 -20.42 -8.84 6.19
CA LYS A 215 -20.89 -10.21 6.45
C LYS A 215 -19.82 -11.07 7.14
N ILE A 216 -20.27 -12.10 7.85
CA ILE A 216 -19.47 -13.28 8.19
C ILE A 216 -19.90 -14.43 7.28
N GLY A 217 -18.96 -14.96 6.49
CA GLY A 217 -19.17 -16.19 5.73
C GLY A 217 -19.00 -17.42 6.62
N VAL A 218 -19.85 -18.43 6.45
CA VAL A 218 -19.82 -19.70 7.18
C VAL A 218 -19.56 -20.83 6.18
N PHE A 219 -18.43 -21.50 6.32
CA PHE A 219 -17.96 -22.50 5.37
C PHE A 219 -17.94 -23.88 6.04
N ASP A 220 -18.47 -24.88 5.35
CA ASP A 220 -18.18 -26.28 5.65
C ASP A 220 -16.75 -26.58 5.18
N THR A 221 -15.90 -27.03 6.11
CA THR A 221 -14.47 -27.21 5.82
C THR A 221 -14.21 -28.37 4.87
N ALA A 222 -15.04 -29.41 4.86
CA ALA A 222 -14.87 -30.52 3.92
C ALA A 222 -15.22 -30.07 2.48
N ALA A 223 -16.29 -29.29 2.31
CA ALA A 223 -16.66 -28.71 1.02
C ALA A 223 -15.59 -27.74 0.51
N LEU A 224 -15.06 -26.88 1.39
CA LEU A 224 -13.97 -25.95 1.06
C LEU A 224 -12.70 -26.70 0.66
N GLU A 225 -12.26 -27.68 1.46
CA GLU A 225 -11.07 -28.48 1.20
C GLU A 225 -11.19 -29.34 -0.06
N GLY A 226 -12.40 -29.76 -0.41
CA GLY A 226 -12.70 -30.51 -1.63
C GLY A 226 -12.97 -29.65 -2.87
N GLY A 227 -12.99 -28.32 -2.75
CA GLY A 227 -13.33 -27.41 -3.85
C GLY A 227 -14.76 -27.55 -4.35
N THR A 228 -15.69 -27.89 -3.46
CA THR A 228 -17.12 -28.09 -3.76
C THR A 228 -18.01 -27.07 -3.05
N TYR A 229 -17.39 -26.00 -2.53
CA TYR A 229 -18.11 -24.90 -1.90
C TYR A 229 -19.07 -24.21 -2.88
N SER A 230 -20.29 -23.95 -2.42
CA SER A 230 -21.28 -23.14 -3.13
C SER A 230 -21.78 -22.02 -2.21
N PRO A 231 -21.76 -20.76 -2.66
CA PRO A 231 -22.34 -19.62 -1.94
C PRO A 231 -23.83 -19.82 -1.61
N SER A 232 -24.22 -19.43 -0.41
CA SER A 232 -25.62 -19.44 0.04
C SER A 232 -25.86 -18.38 1.10
N LYS A 233 -27.01 -17.68 1.01
CA LYS A 233 -27.43 -16.70 2.02
C LYS A 233 -27.59 -17.33 3.41
N ALA A 234 -28.00 -18.60 3.49
CA ALA A 234 -28.12 -19.30 4.77
C ALA A 234 -26.76 -19.53 5.45
N ALA A 235 -25.68 -19.49 4.68
CA ALA A 235 -24.31 -19.64 5.11
C ALA A 235 -23.58 -18.27 5.26
N GLN A 236 -24.34 -17.18 5.39
CA GLN A 236 -23.81 -15.84 5.58
C GLN A 236 -24.59 -15.12 6.69
N ILE A 237 -23.87 -14.40 7.54
CA ILE A 237 -24.44 -13.66 8.66
C ILE A 237 -24.17 -12.18 8.42
N PRO A 238 -25.19 -11.35 8.13
CA PRO A 238 -25.03 -9.91 8.06
C PRO A 238 -24.58 -9.34 9.40
N VAL A 239 -23.69 -8.34 9.35
CA VAL A 239 -23.16 -7.63 10.52
C VAL A 239 -23.50 -6.15 10.38
N SER A 240 -24.36 -5.64 11.25
CA SER A 240 -24.96 -4.31 11.08
C SER A 240 -23.98 -3.15 11.18
N GLY A 241 -22.90 -3.31 11.95
CA GLY A 241 -21.84 -2.28 12.08
C GLY A 241 -20.89 -2.17 10.88
N GLY A 242 -20.90 -3.17 10.01
CA GLY A 242 -20.11 -3.22 8.78
C GLY A 242 -18.59 -3.31 8.98
N GLY A 243 -17.88 -3.66 7.91
CA GLY A 243 -16.44 -3.82 7.90
C GLY A 243 -15.91 -4.77 8.99
N PRO A 244 -16.46 -6.00 9.14
CA PRO A 244 -15.94 -6.94 10.13
C PRO A 244 -14.50 -7.34 9.77
N THR A 245 -13.59 -7.34 10.73
CA THR A 245 -12.17 -7.66 10.45
C THR A 245 -11.58 -8.76 11.31
N GLY A 246 -12.05 -8.95 12.55
CA GLY A 246 -11.54 -9.94 13.48
C GLY A 246 -12.67 -10.70 14.16
N LEU A 247 -12.47 -12.00 14.38
CA LEU A 247 -13.45 -12.90 14.97
C LEU A 247 -12.87 -13.63 16.18
N VAL A 248 -13.68 -13.79 17.23
CA VAL A 248 -13.41 -14.70 18.35
C VAL A 248 -14.63 -15.59 18.54
N LEU A 249 -14.44 -16.90 18.44
CA LEU A 249 -15.49 -17.91 18.61
C LEU A 249 -15.49 -18.42 20.06
N ASP A 250 -16.63 -18.30 20.73
CA ASP A 250 -16.94 -18.89 22.04
C ASP A 250 -17.99 -19.99 21.88
N GLU A 251 -17.53 -21.21 21.63
CA GLU A 251 -18.41 -22.37 21.40
C GLU A 251 -19.23 -22.75 22.62
N ALA A 252 -18.72 -22.50 23.84
CA ALA A 252 -19.44 -22.86 25.06
C ALA A 252 -20.72 -22.03 25.24
N ARG A 253 -20.78 -20.84 24.62
CA ARG A 253 -21.93 -19.95 24.62
C ARG A 253 -22.65 -19.88 23.27
N ASP A 254 -22.17 -20.61 22.27
CA ASP A 254 -22.65 -20.53 20.89
C ASP A 254 -22.58 -19.10 20.31
N VAL A 255 -21.49 -18.37 20.58
CA VAL A 255 -21.35 -16.96 20.18
C VAL A 255 -20.06 -16.69 19.42
N ILE A 256 -20.11 -15.78 18.44
CA ILE A 256 -18.94 -15.11 17.86
C ILE A 256 -18.96 -13.64 18.26
N TYR A 257 -17.81 -13.11 18.67
CA TYR A 257 -17.57 -11.68 18.79
C TYR A 257 -16.82 -11.20 17.56
N ALA A 258 -17.38 -10.22 16.86
CA ALA A 258 -16.80 -9.65 15.65
C ALA A 258 -16.47 -8.17 15.86
N LEU A 259 -15.22 -7.78 15.57
CA LEU A 259 -14.82 -6.38 15.53
C LEU A 259 -15.31 -5.75 14.22
N THR A 260 -16.12 -4.70 14.31
CA THR A 260 -16.57 -3.89 13.17
C THR A 260 -15.76 -2.60 13.10
N ARG A 261 -15.15 -2.32 11.94
CA ARG A 261 -14.25 -1.18 11.75
C ARG A 261 -14.90 0.01 11.04
N PHE A 262 -16.13 -0.08 10.55
CA PHE A 262 -16.82 1.08 9.98
C PHE A 262 -17.47 1.93 11.08
N ASP A 263 -18.09 1.31 12.08
CA ASP A 263 -18.68 2.00 13.23
C ASP A 263 -17.87 1.88 14.53
N ASN A 264 -16.81 1.05 14.55
CA ASN A 264 -15.93 0.81 15.69
C ASN A 264 -16.66 0.20 16.90
N ALA A 265 -17.10 -1.05 16.75
CA ALA A 265 -17.86 -1.76 17.77
C ALA A 265 -17.53 -3.25 17.84
N ILE A 266 -18.09 -3.93 18.84
CA ILE A 266 -18.11 -5.40 18.92
C ILE A 266 -19.52 -5.88 18.65
N SER A 267 -19.71 -6.56 17.52
CA SER A 267 -20.95 -7.27 17.20
C SER A 267 -20.95 -8.66 17.84
N VAL A 268 -22.06 -9.06 18.44
CA VAL A 268 -22.26 -10.34 19.13
C VAL A 268 -23.20 -11.20 18.30
N ILE A 269 -22.72 -12.33 17.81
CA ILE A 269 -23.40 -13.19 16.86
C ILE A 269 -23.77 -14.52 17.52
N ASP A 270 -25.03 -14.92 17.49
CA ASP A 270 -25.50 -16.25 17.88
C ASP A 270 -25.25 -17.23 16.71
N THR A 271 -24.40 -18.24 16.92
CA THR A 271 -23.96 -19.16 15.85
C THR A 271 -25.03 -20.20 15.49
N LYS A 272 -25.95 -20.49 16.41
CA LYS A 272 -27.08 -21.41 16.16
C LYS A 272 -28.16 -20.74 15.32
N LYS A 273 -28.51 -19.50 15.67
CA LYS A 273 -29.49 -18.69 14.92
C LYS A 273 -28.90 -18.03 13.69
N ARG A 274 -27.56 -17.99 13.58
CA ARG A 274 -26.81 -17.31 12.51
C ARG A 274 -27.22 -15.85 12.37
N LYS A 275 -27.26 -15.14 13.49
CA LYS A 275 -27.78 -13.76 13.56
C LYS A 275 -27.02 -12.94 14.60
N GLU A 276 -26.83 -11.66 14.33
CA GLU A 276 -26.44 -10.68 15.33
C GLU A 276 -27.52 -10.53 16.42
N VAL A 277 -27.12 -10.69 17.68
CA VAL A 277 -27.99 -10.63 18.87
C VAL A 277 -27.59 -9.52 19.84
N GLY A 278 -26.46 -8.86 19.61
CA GLY A 278 -26.01 -7.73 20.39
C GLY A 278 -24.96 -6.93 19.63
N HIS A 279 -24.81 -5.67 20.01
CA HIS A 279 -23.90 -4.75 19.37
C HIS A 279 -23.40 -3.75 20.42
N VAL A 280 -22.10 -3.70 20.66
CA VAL A 280 -21.49 -2.91 21.73
C VAL A 280 -20.55 -1.87 21.12
N PRO A 281 -20.98 -0.60 21.02
CA PRO A 281 -20.13 0.49 20.56
C PRO A 281 -18.89 0.61 21.43
N MET A 282 -17.73 0.81 20.80
CA MET A 282 -16.52 1.21 21.49
C MET A 282 -16.33 2.71 21.30
N PHE A 283 -15.65 3.34 22.25
CA PHE A 283 -15.23 4.72 22.08
C PHE A 283 -14.42 4.86 20.77
N ASN A 284 -14.86 5.74 19.88
CA ASN A 284 -14.19 6.04 18.62
C ASN A 284 -13.70 7.49 18.58
N PRO A 285 -12.39 7.74 18.69
CA PRO A 285 -11.81 9.07 18.59
C PRO A 285 -11.56 9.54 17.15
N GLU A 286 -11.92 8.74 16.14
CA GLU A 286 -11.76 9.10 14.73
C GLU A 286 -12.79 10.17 14.34
N PRO A 287 -12.39 11.24 13.61
CA PRO A 287 -13.31 12.28 13.18
C PRO A 287 -14.34 11.73 12.17
N ALA A 288 -15.49 12.41 12.07
CA ALA A 288 -16.57 12.00 11.17
C ALA A 288 -16.14 11.89 9.69
N SER A 289 -15.17 12.70 9.25
CA SER A 289 -14.61 12.63 7.90
C SER A 289 -13.89 11.30 7.63
N VAL A 290 -13.26 10.70 8.64
CA VAL A 290 -12.61 9.40 8.52
C VAL A 290 -13.63 8.27 8.55
N THR A 291 -14.55 8.26 9.50
CA THR A 291 -15.52 7.16 9.65
C THR A 291 -16.52 7.09 8.50
N LYS A 292 -16.99 8.24 8.00
CA LYS A 292 -17.89 8.29 6.83
C LYS A 292 -17.16 7.92 5.53
N GLY A 293 -15.95 8.42 5.32
CA GLY A 293 -15.21 8.24 4.07
C GLY A 293 -14.56 6.88 3.91
N ARG A 294 -14.02 6.28 4.98
CA ARG A 294 -13.23 5.03 4.90
C ARG A 294 -13.99 3.88 4.26
N ARG A 295 -15.32 3.84 4.38
CA ARG A 295 -16.13 2.78 3.80
C ARG A 295 -15.96 2.68 2.28
N PHE A 296 -15.76 3.79 1.56
CA PHE A 296 -15.62 3.77 0.10
C PHE A 296 -14.30 3.17 -0.37
N LEU A 297 -13.30 3.06 0.51
CA LEU A 297 -12.09 2.29 0.22
C LEU A 297 -12.33 0.78 0.28
N TYR A 298 -13.23 0.30 1.14
CA TYR A 298 -13.33 -1.13 1.51
C TYR A 298 -14.66 -1.82 1.15
N ASP A 299 -15.79 -1.11 1.17
CA ASP A 299 -17.15 -1.66 1.03
C ASP A 299 -17.46 -1.99 -0.44
N ALA A 300 -17.06 -3.18 -0.87
CA ALA A 300 -17.33 -3.74 -2.19
C ALA A 300 -18.83 -3.84 -2.50
N ALA A 301 -19.66 -4.16 -1.52
CA ALA A 301 -21.12 -4.23 -1.69
C ALA A 301 -21.71 -2.88 -2.18
N ARG A 302 -21.08 -1.76 -1.80
CA ARG A 302 -21.41 -0.42 -2.32
C ARG A 302 -20.63 -0.02 -3.56
N THR A 303 -19.41 -0.50 -3.74
CA THR A 303 -18.47 0.10 -4.71
C THR A 303 -18.28 -0.70 -5.99
N SER A 304 -18.77 -1.95 -6.07
CA SER A 304 -18.73 -2.77 -7.28
C SER A 304 -20.07 -3.46 -7.55
N SER A 305 -20.40 -3.70 -8.83
CA SER A 305 -21.67 -4.38 -9.18
C SER A 305 -21.70 -5.83 -8.72
N HIS A 306 -20.57 -6.54 -8.78
CA HIS A 306 -20.47 -7.93 -8.31
C HIS A 306 -20.35 -8.04 -6.78
N GLY A 307 -20.02 -6.94 -6.08
CA GLY A 307 -19.94 -6.90 -4.61
C GLY A 307 -18.73 -7.61 -4.01
N ASP A 308 -17.74 -7.97 -4.83
CA ASP A 308 -16.55 -8.74 -4.45
C ASP A 308 -15.27 -7.91 -4.46
N SER A 309 -15.20 -6.82 -5.22
CA SER A 309 -14.01 -5.97 -5.34
C SER A 309 -14.21 -4.57 -4.77
N SER A 310 -13.12 -3.97 -4.25
CA SER A 310 -13.09 -2.57 -3.77
C SER A 310 -11.76 -1.89 -4.16
N CYS A 311 -11.64 -0.58 -3.94
CA CYS A 311 -10.37 0.13 -4.13
C CYS A 311 -9.23 -0.48 -3.29
N ALA A 312 -9.54 -1.03 -2.11
CA ALA A 312 -8.57 -1.69 -1.23
C ALA A 312 -8.00 -3.01 -1.78
N SER A 313 -8.56 -3.55 -2.87
CA SER A 313 -8.01 -4.73 -3.55
C SER A 313 -6.63 -4.44 -4.15
N CYS A 314 -6.40 -3.22 -4.65
CA CYS A 314 -5.08 -2.74 -5.10
C CYS A 314 -4.45 -1.78 -4.09
N HIS A 315 -5.24 -0.87 -3.51
CA HIS A 315 -4.78 0.07 -2.49
C HIS A 315 -4.86 -0.53 -1.08
N VAL A 316 -4.13 -1.63 -0.87
CA VAL A 316 -4.19 -2.43 0.36
C VAL A 316 -3.90 -1.56 1.57
N ASN A 317 -4.88 -1.39 2.47
CA ASN A 317 -4.80 -0.51 3.64
C ASN A 317 -4.42 0.95 3.29
N GLY A 318 -4.94 1.44 2.15
CA GLY A 318 -4.63 2.76 1.60
C GLY A 318 -3.23 2.88 1.01
N ASP A 319 -2.52 1.76 0.84
CA ASP A 319 -1.16 1.72 0.29
C ASP A 319 -1.16 1.14 -1.14
N MET A 320 -0.29 0.18 -1.41
CA MET A 320 -0.09 -0.46 -2.70
C MET A 320 -0.02 -1.98 -2.54
N ASP A 321 -0.47 -2.70 -3.56
CA ASP A 321 -0.35 -4.15 -3.74
C ASP A 321 1.04 -4.61 -4.21
N GLN A 322 1.91 -3.66 -4.56
CA GLN A 322 3.28 -3.87 -5.05
C GLN A 322 3.34 -4.50 -6.46
N LEU A 323 2.26 -4.36 -7.24
CA LEU A 323 2.20 -4.82 -8.63
C LEU A 323 2.19 -3.65 -9.61
N ALA A 324 2.54 -3.92 -10.88
CA ALA A 324 2.19 -3.08 -12.02
C ALA A 324 0.93 -3.59 -12.72
N TRP A 325 0.19 -2.66 -13.33
CA TRP A 325 -1.04 -2.91 -14.06
C TRP A 325 -1.07 -2.14 -15.37
N ASP A 326 -1.44 -2.77 -16.49
CA ASP A 326 -1.76 -2.05 -17.72
C ASP A 326 -3.26 -1.70 -17.76
N LEU A 327 -3.63 -0.68 -16.98
CA LEU A 327 -5.00 -0.14 -16.94
C LEU A 327 -5.19 0.98 -17.97
N GLY A 328 -4.61 0.83 -19.16
CA GLY A 328 -4.99 1.65 -20.31
C GLY A 328 -6.47 1.44 -20.67
N ASP A 329 -7.05 2.37 -21.43
CA ASP A 329 -8.42 2.24 -21.94
C ASP A 329 -8.43 2.49 -23.46
N PRO A 330 -8.43 1.43 -24.29
CA PRO A 330 -8.47 1.60 -25.75
C PRO A 330 -9.74 2.29 -26.27
N ASP A 331 -10.81 2.36 -25.47
CA ASP A 331 -12.05 3.07 -25.78
C ASP A 331 -11.93 4.60 -25.54
N GLY A 332 -10.83 5.07 -24.95
CA GLY A 332 -10.62 6.48 -24.61
C GLY A 332 -10.09 7.35 -25.75
N ASP A 333 -10.21 8.65 -25.58
CA ASP A 333 -9.61 9.67 -26.46
C ASP A 333 -8.22 10.10 -25.98
N VAL A 334 -7.39 10.56 -26.92
CA VAL A 334 -6.16 11.28 -26.61
C VAL A 334 -6.50 12.69 -26.14
N ILE A 335 -5.94 13.11 -25.01
CA ILE A 335 -6.19 14.44 -24.43
C ILE A 335 -4.89 15.18 -24.17
N SER A 336 -4.89 16.51 -24.26
CA SER A 336 -3.72 17.32 -23.92
C SER A 336 -3.69 17.63 -22.41
N PRO A 337 -2.56 17.43 -21.70
CA PRO A 337 -2.47 17.77 -20.29
C PRO A 337 -2.54 19.30 -20.08
N PRO A 338 -3.22 19.79 -19.03
CA PRO A 338 -3.35 21.22 -18.76
C PRO A 338 -2.07 21.84 -18.14
N GLY A 339 -1.03 21.03 -17.89
CA GLY A 339 0.15 21.44 -17.13
C GLY A 339 -0.13 21.57 -15.62
N PRO A 340 0.71 22.27 -14.84
CA PRO A 340 1.89 23.00 -15.29
C PRO A 340 3.07 22.07 -15.59
N PHE A 341 3.73 22.31 -16.73
CA PHE A 341 4.96 21.61 -17.10
C PHE A 341 6.15 22.29 -16.43
N ARG A 342 6.95 21.50 -15.71
CA ARG A 342 8.25 21.94 -15.18
C ARG A 342 9.30 21.99 -16.28
N PHE A 343 9.25 21.00 -17.18
CA PHE A 343 10.17 20.86 -18.30
C PHE A 343 9.54 19.99 -19.41
N THR A 344 10.02 20.16 -20.64
CA THR A 344 9.57 19.39 -21.82
C THR A 344 10.80 18.92 -22.56
N PHE A 345 11.07 17.61 -22.48
CA PHE A 345 12.20 16.96 -23.16
C PHE A 345 11.92 16.80 -24.65
N ASP A 346 10.75 16.27 -24.99
CA ASP A 346 10.27 16.15 -26.37
C ASP A 346 8.89 16.81 -26.52
N PRO A 347 8.79 17.95 -27.22
CA PRO A 347 7.52 18.65 -27.44
C PRO A 347 6.56 17.90 -28.39
N SER A 348 7.01 16.84 -29.06
CA SER A 348 6.14 15.97 -29.86
C SER A 348 5.40 14.92 -29.00
N ILE A 349 5.84 14.71 -27.75
CA ILE A 349 5.29 13.73 -26.81
C ILE A 349 4.73 14.47 -25.59
N VAL A 350 3.64 15.21 -25.82
CA VAL A 350 2.97 15.99 -24.78
C VAL A 350 1.62 15.41 -24.42
N ASP A 351 0.89 14.88 -25.40
CA ASP A 351 -0.47 14.39 -25.20
C ASP A 351 -0.53 13.11 -24.35
N LEU A 352 -1.65 12.96 -23.65
CA LEU A 352 -1.98 11.81 -22.82
C LEU A 352 -2.75 10.81 -23.66
N HIS A 353 -2.06 9.76 -24.08
CA HIS A 353 -2.68 8.64 -24.75
C HIS A 353 -3.45 7.75 -23.74
N PRO A 354 -4.66 7.27 -24.07
CA PRO A 354 -5.51 6.53 -23.13
C PRO A 354 -5.00 5.11 -22.87
N MET A 355 -4.34 4.48 -23.86
CA MET A 355 -3.50 3.30 -23.64
C MET A 355 -2.13 3.73 -23.13
N LYS A 356 -1.77 3.28 -21.93
CA LYS A 356 -0.70 3.86 -21.11
C LYS A 356 0.42 2.91 -20.72
N GLY A 357 0.20 1.61 -20.94
CA GLY A 357 1.13 0.59 -20.53
C GLY A 357 1.14 0.35 -19.01
N PRO A 358 2.06 -0.50 -18.54
CA PRO A 358 2.14 -0.88 -17.14
C PRO A 358 2.43 0.31 -16.22
N MET A 359 1.66 0.42 -15.14
CA MET A 359 1.85 1.38 -14.06
C MET A 359 1.71 0.72 -12.70
N VAL A 360 2.68 0.90 -11.80
CA VAL A 360 2.63 0.38 -10.44
C VAL A 360 1.59 1.12 -9.61
N THR A 361 0.89 0.40 -8.75
CA THR A 361 -0.09 1.00 -7.84
C THR A 361 0.58 2.09 -6.98
N GLN A 362 0.04 3.31 -7.02
CA GLN A 362 0.48 4.39 -6.14
C GLN A 362 -0.21 4.29 -4.77
N SER A 363 0.48 4.71 -3.71
CA SER A 363 -0.12 4.81 -2.38
C SER A 363 -1.16 5.94 -2.34
N LEU A 364 -2.24 5.75 -1.58
CA LEU A 364 -3.16 6.85 -1.25
C LEU A 364 -2.62 7.70 -0.09
N ARG A 365 -1.50 7.31 0.54
CA ARG A 365 -0.88 8.07 1.64
C ARG A 365 -0.11 9.26 1.11
N GLY A 366 -0.22 10.40 1.79
CA GLY A 366 0.55 11.62 1.51
C GLY A 366 0.14 12.30 0.20
N MET A 367 -1.12 12.19 -0.23
CA MET A 367 -1.60 12.85 -1.45
C MET A 367 -1.84 14.34 -1.28
N ALA A 368 -2.22 14.78 -0.07
CA ALA A 368 -2.46 16.20 0.22
C ALA A 368 -1.16 17.02 0.07
N ASN A 369 -1.25 18.18 -0.55
CA ASN A 369 -0.17 19.12 -0.88
C ASN A 369 0.77 18.67 -2.03
N HIS A 370 0.27 17.86 -2.96
CA HIS A 370 0.98 17.34 -4.13
C HIS A 370 0.24 17.51 -5.47
N GLY A 371 -0.86 18.25 -5.54
CA GLY A 371 -1.56 18.62 -6.77
C GLY A 371 -2.17 17.45 -7.58
N PRO A 372 -1.92 17.37 -8.90
CA PRO A 372 -2.64 16.45 -9.79
C PRO A 372 -2.34 14.99 -9.44
N MET A 373 -3.23 14.05 -9.72
CA MET A 373 -3.09 12.64 -9.32
C MET A 373 -2.90 11.71 -10.51
N HIS A 374 -2.59 10.44 -10.22
CA HIS A 374 -2.12 9.41 -11.15
C HIS A 374 -0.69 9.67 -11.67
N TRP A 375 -0.03 8.64 -12.21
CA TRP A 375 1.34 8.73 -12.72
C TRP A 375 1.54 9.81 -13.79
N ARG A 376 0.49 10.13 -14.55
CA ARG A 376 0.55 11.11 -15.62
C ARG A 376 0.10 12.52 -15.22
N GLY A 377 -0.41 12.69 -14.00
CA GLY A 377 -1.03 13.95 -13.57
C GLY A 377 -2.33 14.27 -14.33
N ASP A 378 -2.95 13.25 -14.92
CA ASP A 378 -4.15 13.34 -15.76
C ASP A 378 -5.45 13.44 -14.96
N ARG A 379 -5.38 13.34 -13.64
CA ARG A 379 -6.49 13.67 -12.73
C ARG A 379 -6.19 15.00 -12.07
N THR A 380 -6.91 16.03 -12.46
CA THR A 380 -6.47 17.41 -12.22
C THR A 380 -7.59 18.42 -12.40
N GLY A 381 -7.72 19.38 -11.47
CA GLY A 381 -8.63 20.52 -11.64
C GLY A 381 -8.19 21.52 -12.73
N GLY A 382 -7.01 21.32 -13.32
CA GLY A 382 -6.43 22.20 -14.33
C GLY A 382 -7.18 22.21 -15.66
N PHE A 383 -8.04 21.23 -15.91
CA PHE A 383 -8.93 21.25 -17.08
C PHE A 383 -10.06 22.26 -16.95
N GLN A 384 -10.40 22.66 -15.71
CA GLN A 384 -11.52 23.52 -15.39
C GLN A 384 -11.07 24.94 -15.04
N GLU A 385 -9.99 25.07 -14.26
CA GLU A 385 -9.57 26.35 -13.68
C GLU A 385 -8.04 26.56 -13.81
N PRO A 386 -7.55 27.82 -13.83
CA PRO A 386 -6.11 28.11 -13.84
C PRO A 386 -5.38 27.56 -12.60
N SER A 387 -4.16 27.05 -12.81
CA SER A 387 -3.36 26.42 -11.75
C SER A 387 -2.62 27.42 -10.87
N ALA A 388 -2.82 27.34 -9.56
CA ALA A 388 -2.02 28.04 -8.55
C ALA A 388 -1.93 27.22 -7.25
N GLN A 389 -0.75 27.18 -6.64
CA GLN A 389 -0.55 26.54 -5.34
C GLN A 389 -1.33 27.28 -4.24
N PRO A 390 -1.78 26.61 -3.17
CA PRO A 390 -1.76 25.15 -2.98
C PRO A 390 -2.94 24.41 -3.63
N ASP A 391 -4.10 25.05 -3.78
CA ASP A 391 -5.38 24.36 -4.02
C ASP A 391 -6.20 24.95 -5.18
N ALA A 392 -5.57 25.33 -6.30
CA ALA A 392 -6.27 25.85 -7.48
C ALA A 392 -5.79 25.19 -8.79
N GLY A 393 -6.74 24.99 -9.71
CA GLY A 393 -6.50 24.32 -11.00
C GLY A 393 -5.83 22.98 -10.80
N SER A 394 -4.66 22.76 -11.42
CA SER A 394 -3.96 21.48 -11.27
C SER A 394 -3.50 21.15 -9.86
N PHE A 395 -3.40 22.14 -8.98
CA PHE A 395 -3.00 21.90 -7.60
C PHE A 395 -4.18 21.58 -6.67
N ASP A 396 -5.44 21.69 -7.12
CA ASP A 396 -6.60 21.26 -6.34
C ASP A 396 -6.69 19.72 -6.27
N GLU A 397 -6.19 19.16 -5.16
CA GLU A 397 -6.15 17.71 -4.93
C GLU A 397 -7.52 17.12 -4.62
N ALA A 398 -8.43 17.92 -4.06
CA ALA A 398 -9.80 17.45 -3.82
C ALA A 398 -10.50 17.22 -5.16
N GLU A 399 -10.33 18.13 -6.11
CA GLU A 399 -10.85 17.94 -7.46
C GLU A 399 -10.12 16.81 -8.20
N ALA A 400 -8.79 16.76 -8.14
CA ALA A 400 -8.02 15.66 -8.73
C ALA A 400 -8.50 14.29 -8.23
N PHE A 401 -8.75 14.13 -6.92
CA PHE A 401 -9.22 12.86 -6.37
C PHE A 401 -10.66 12.55 -6.83
N ARG A 402 -11.56 13.54 -6.87
CA ARG A 402 -12.95 13.36 -7.33
C ARG A 402 -13.04 12.85 -8.77
N GLN A 403 -12.07 13.17 -9.64
CA GLN A 403 -12.04 12.67 -11.01
C GLN A 403 -11.88 11.14 -11.12
N PHE A 404 -11.42 10.45 -10.08
CA PHE A 404 -11.44 8.98 -10.05
C PHE A 404 -12.85 8.37 -9.93
N ASN A 405 -13.92 9.17 -9.84
CA ASN A 405 -15.29 8.64 -9.79
C ASN A 405 -15.63 7.78 -11.02
N GLU A 406 -15.00 8.04 -12.17
CA GLU A 406 -15.15 7.19 -13.37
C GLU A 406 -14.63 5.76 -13.17
N ALA A 407 -13.65 5.53 -12.28
CA ALA A 407 -13.11 4.20 -12.01
C ALA A 407 -14.17 3.27 -11.38
N PHE A 408 -15.19 3.83 -10.71
CA PHE A 408 -16.33 3.03 -10.26
C PHE A 408 -17.05 2.37 -11.43
N VAL A 409 -17.10 3.00 -12.60
CA VAL A 409 -17.73 2.44 -13.81
C VAL A 409 -16.72 1.63 -14.62
N GLY A 410 -15.58 2.24 -14.96
CA GLY A 410 -14.59 1.68 -15.89
C GLY A 410 -13.71 0.56 -15.32
N LEU A 411 -13.61 0.44 -13.99
CA LEU A 411 -12.78 -0.58 -13.32
C LEU A 411 -13.60 -1.44 -12.34
N MET A 412 -14.32 -0.82 -11.41
CA MET A 412 -15.14 -1.55 -10.43
C MET A 412 -16.41 -2.17 -11.03
N GLY A 413 -16.73 -1.81 -12.28
CA GLY A 413 -17.87 -2.33 -13.00
C GLY A 413 -19.21 -1.88 -12.45
N ARG A 414 -19.35 -0.70 -11.85
CA ARG A 414 -20.67 -0.14 -11.53
C ARG A 414 -21.41 0.29 -12.79
N SER A 415 -22.74 0.23 -12.77
CA SER A 415 -23.59 0.79 -13.83
C SER A 415 -23.55 2.33 -13.87
N SER A 416 -23.18 2.97 -12.76
CA SER A 416 -23.03 4.42 -12.64
C SER A 416 -21.93 4.79 -11.64
N GLN A 417 -21.40 6.01 -11.81
CA GLN A 417 -20.61 6.68 -10.79
C GLN A 417 -21.36 6.72 -9.43
N ILE A 418 -20.61 6.84 -8.33
CA ILE A 418 -21.23 7.07 -7.02
C ILE A 418 -21.69 8.53 -6.89
N ALA A 419 -22.56 8.80 -5.91
CA ALA A 419 -23.10 10.14 -5.71
C ALA A 419 -21.97 11.15 -5.39
N PRO A 420 -22.07 12.42 -5.83
CA PRO A 420 -21.04 13.43 -5.54
C PRO A 420 -20.73 13.59 -4.05
N ALA A 421 -21.74 13.53 -3.17
CA ALA A 421 -21.54 13.61 -1.72
C ALA A 421 -20.77 12.40 -1.15
N ASP A 422 -20.96 11.22 -1.73
CA ASP A 422 -20.23 10.00 -1.35
C ASP A 422 -18.76 10.10 -1.81
N MET A 423 -18.53 10.58 -3.04
CA MET A 423 -17.18 10.82 -3.54
C MET A 423 -16.46 11.91 -2.74
N GLN A 424 -17.18 12.95 -2.28
CA GLN A 424 -16.61 13.96 -1.37
C GLN A 424 -16.19 13.32 -0.04
N ALA A 425 -17.04 12.49 0.57
CA ALA A 425 -16.68 11.80 1.81
C ALA A 425 -15.44 10.90 1.62
N PHE A 426 -15.32 10.23 0.46
CA PHE A 426 -14.12 9.45 0.15
C PHE A 426 -12.88 10.33 -0.01
N THR A 427 -13.02 11.47 -0.70
CA THR A 427 -11.97 12.48 -0.88
C THR A 427 -11.44 12.99 0.46
N ASP A 428 -12.35 13.40 1.35
CA ASP A 428 -12.01 13.90 2.68
C ASP A 428 -11.21 12.85 3.48
N PHE A 429 -11.56 11.57 3.38
CA PHE A 429 -10.82 10.49 4.02
C PHE A 429 -9.46 10.25 3.37
N ALA A 430 -9.40 10.15 2.04
CA ALA A 430 -8.19 9.78 1.31
C ALA A 430 -7.08 10.83 1.49
N LEU A 431 -7.42 12.12 1.45
CA LEU A 431 -6.47 13.22 1.66
C LEU A 431 -5.96 13.33 3.12
N GLN A 432 -6.54 12.57 4.06
CA GLN A 432 -6.04 12.48 5.43
C GLN A 432 -5.02 11.36 5.66
N LEU A 433 -4.85 10.45 4.70
CA LEU A 433 -3.89 9.36 4.81
C LEU A 433 -2.47 9.93 4.72
N THR A 434 -1.61 9.56 5.66
CA THR A 434 -0.21 10.02 5.73
C THR A 434 0.73 8.82 5.78
N TYR A 435 1.93 8.96 5.20
CA TYR A 435 2.96 7.95 5.34
C TYR A 435 3.44 7.82 6.79
N PRO A 436 3.76 6.60 7.25
CA PRO A 436 4.55 6.46 8.48
C PRO A 436 5.95 7.06 8.27
N PRO A 437 6.73 7.24 9.36
CA PRO A 437 8.12 7.63 9.24
C PRO A 437 8.93 6.62 8.44
N ASN A 438 9.98 7.11 7.76
CA ASN A 438 10.91 6.24 7.04
C ASN A 438 11.76 5.43 8.04
N PRO A 439 11.72 4.08 8.00
CA PRO A 439 12.41 3.24 8.98
C PRO A 439 13.93 3.19 8.80
N ILE A 440 14.46 3.66 7.67
CA ILE A 440 15.92 3.71 7.40
C ILE A 440 16.54 4.97 8.03
N ARG A 441 15.74 6.01 8.27
CA ARG A 441 16.21 7.25 8.85
C ARG A 441 16.48 7.10 10.35
N ALA A 442 17.57 7.69 10.84
CA ALA A 442 17.93 7.62 12.25
C ALA A 442 16.85 8.27 13.13
N LEU A 443 16.60 7.70 14.32
CA LEU A 443 15.52 8.14 15.21
C LEU A 443 15.76 9.52 15.84
N ASP A 444 16.99 10.03 15.80
CA ASP A 444 17.35 11.41 16.14
C ASP A 444 17.27 12.37 14.95
N ASN A 445 16.76 11.88 13.82
CA ASN A 445 16.58 12.57 12.54
C ASN A 445 17.89 12.93 11.82
N SER A 446 19.04 12.49 12.33
CA SER A 446 20.34 12.68 11.68
C SER A 446 20.48 11.85 10.39
N LEU A 447 21.42 12.26 9.54
CA LEU A 447 21.87 11.51 8.36
C LEU A 447 23.21 10.84 8.67
N THR A 448 23.43 9.64 8.12
CA THR A 448 24.77 9.06 8.07
C THR A 448 25.66 9.89 7.14
N PRO A 449 27.01 9.78 7.21
CA PRO A 449 27.89 10.52 6.31
C PRO A 449 27.59 10.32 4.82
N ASP A 450 27.26 9.08 4.40
CA ASP A 450 26.88 8.78 3.02
C ASP A 450 25.54 9.38 2.64
N GLN A 451 24.54 9.32 3.52
CA GLN A 451 23.24 9.95 3.24
C GLN A 451 23.34 11.48 3.21
N GLN A 452 24.18 12.08 4.05
CA GLN A 452 24.43 13.52 4.02
C GLN A 452 25.10 13.93 2.71
N THR A 453 26.15 13.23 2.30
CA THR A 453 26.81 13.48 1.01
C THR A 453 25.84 13.29 -0.16
N GLY A 454 25.02 12.23 -0.11
CA GLY A 454 23.97 11.98 -1.08
C GLY A 454 22.90 13.07 -1.16
N ARG A 455 22.50 13.62 -0.01
CA ARG A 455 21.60 14.77 0.08
C ARG A 455 22.21 16.01 -0.57
N ASP A 456 23.48 16.30 -0.30
CA ASP A 456 24.15 17.48 -0.84
C ASP A 456 24.27 17.37 -2.37
N LEU A 457 24.64 16.20 -2.89
CA LEU A 457 24.62 15.91 -4.33
C LEU A 457 23.22 16.06 -4.93
N TYR A 458 22.18 15.55 -4.26
CA TYR A 458 20.79 15.64 -4.69
C TYR A 458 20.31 17.10 -4.81
N MET A 459 20.70 17.95 -3.86
CA MET A 459 20.27 19.34 -3.80
C MET A 459 21.04 20.22 -4.79
N ASP A 460 22.36 20.04 -4.84
CA ASP A 460 23.27 21.07 -5.34
C ASP A 460 24.03 20.66 -6.61
N LYS A 461 24.16 19.36 -6.91
CA LYS A 461 24.89 18.88 -8.10
C LYS A 461 23.94 18.68 -9.29
N PRO A 462 24.21 19.30 -10.45
CA PRO A 462 23.57 18.91 -11.70
C PRO A 462 23.82 17.43 -12.01
N ALA A 463 22.76 16.68 -12.28
CA ALA A 463 22.82 15.25 -12.56
C ALA A 463 22.35 14.91 -13.97
N THR A 464 21.36 15.64 -14.49
CA THR A 464 20.79 15.40 -15.81
C THR A 464 20.51 16.72 -16.52
N LEU A 465 21.06 16.91 -17.71
CA LEU A 465 20.84 18.10 -18.56
C LEU A 465 21.04 19.44 -17.82
N GLY A 466 22.04 19.51 -16.94
CA GLY A 466 22.32 20.71 -16.13
C GLY A 466 21.36 20.97 -14.96
N MET A 467 20.42 20.05 -14.69
CA MET A 467 19.45 20.14 -13.60
C MET A 467 19.86 19.27 -12.40
N THR A 468 19.62 19.75 -11.19
CA THR A 468 19.76 18.95 -9.96
C THR A 468 18.57 18.02 -9.79
N CYS A 469 18.71 16.97 -8.99
CA CYS A 469 17.58 16.09 -8.68
C CYS A 469 16.43 16.88 -8.01
N ASN A 470 16.77 17.83 -7.13
CA ASN A 470 15.81 18.69 -6.43
C ASN A 470 15.06 19.66 -7.35
N PHE A 471 15.56 19.96 -8.55
CA PHE A 471 14.85 20.80 -9.52
C PHE A 471 13.51 20.16 -9.91
N CYS A 472 13.50 18.89 -10.29
CA CYS A 472 12.26 18.18 -10.57
C CYS A 472 11.65 17.65 -9.25
N HIS A 473 12.41 16.87 -8.50
CA HIS A 473 11.94 16.23 -7.29
C HIS A 473 12.08 17.15 -6.07
N THR A 474 11.21 18.14 -5.92
CA THR A 474 11.37 19.14 -4.85
C THR A 474 11.26 18.51 -3.45
N LEU A 475 12.30 18.65 -2.63
CA LEU A 475 12.29 18.39 -1.19
C LEU A 475 12.26 19.72 -0.42
N ASN A 476 11.10 20.06 0.10
CA ASN A 476 10.91 21.22 0.96
C ASN A 476 9.85 20.90 2.03
N PRO A 477 10.25 20.47 3.24
CA PRO A 477 9.30 20.14 4.32
C PRO A 477 8.38 21.30 4.74
N ALA A 478 8.71 22.55 4.38
CA ALA A 478 7.89 23.73 4.65
C ALA A 478 7.05 24.19 3.44
N GLY A 479 7.04 23.44 2.34
CA GLY A 479 6.28 23.80 1.13
C GLY A 479 4.81 24.06 1.45
N ASN A 480 4.31 25.23 1.03
CA ASN A 480 2.96 25.74 1.27
C ASN A 480 2.59 26.02 2.75
N ALA A 481 3.54 25.95 3.69
CA ALA A 481 3.27 26.28 5.10
C ALA A 481 2.79 27.72 5.29
N GLU A 482 3.21 28.64 4.42
CA GLU A 482 2.79 30.04 4.39
C GLU A 482 1.29 30.24 4.12
N PHE A 483 0.62 29.25 3.52
CA PHE A 483 -0.81 29.26 3.26
C PHE A 483 -1.64 28.64 4.39
N GLY A 484 -0.99 28.13 5.45
CA GLY A 484 -1.68 27.51 6.59
C GLY A 484 -2.31 26.14 6.29
N VAL A 485 -1.82 25.43 5.26
CA VAL A 485 -2.26 24.06 4.96
C VAL A 485 -2.00 23.14 6.15
N THR A 486 -2.88 22.16 6.39
CA THR A 486 -2.78 21.28 7.56
C THR A 486 -1.58 20.33 7.50
N ARG A 487 -1.08 20.02 6.29
CA ARG A 487 0.03 19.09 6.05
C ARG A 487 1.00 19.69 5.03
N PRO A 488 1.83 20.67 5.44
CA PRO A 488 2.79 21.28 4.52
C PRO A 488 3.87 20.27 4.13
N GLY A 489 4.54 20.57 3.02
CA GLY A 489 5.76 19.93 2.58
C GLY A 489 5.67 19.31 1.20
N PHE A 490 6.76 19.46 0.44
CA PHE A 490 7.03 18.74 -0.81
C PHE A 490 8.08 17.68 -0.52
N PHE A 491 7.76 16.44 -0.89
CA PHE A 491 8.60 15.26 -0.60
C PHE A 491 8.91 14.51 -1.90
N GLY A 492 9.57 15.21 -2.82
CA GLY A 492 9.94 14.75 -4.14
C GLY A 492 8.94 15.11 -5.24
N SER A 493 7.84 15.78 -4.89
CA SER A 493 6.84 16.25 -5.85
C SER A 493 6.17 17.50 -5.31
N ASP A 494 6.16 18.55 -6.13
CA ASP A 494 5.43 19.80 -5.96
C ASP A 494 4.17 19.86 -6.84
N GLY A 495 3.76 18.72 -7.42
CA GLY A 495 2.62 18.63 -8.34
C GLY A 495 2.93 18.96 -9.80
N SER A 496 4.18 19.26 -10.15
CA SER A 496 4.56 19.56 -11.53
C SER A 496 4.65 18.31 -12.43
N ILE A 497 4.54 18.56 -13.74
CA ILE A 497 4.54 17.54 -14.80
C ILE A 497 5.80 17.70 -15.67
N ILE A 498 6.33 16.59 -16.16
CA ILE A 498 7.40 16.52 -17.15
C ILE A 498 6.82 15.89 -18.43
N ALA A 499 7.04 16.54 -19.57
CA ALA A 499 6.61 16.03 -20.87
C ALA A 499 7.78 15.43 -21.66
N GLY A 500 7.51 14.30 -22.33
CA GLY A 500 8.42 13.66 -23.28
C GLY A 500 9.78 13.19 -22.74
N GLU A 501 9.96 13.06 -21.41
CA GLU A 501 11.20 12.50 -20.82
C GLU A 501 11.37 11.03 -21.22
N ILE A 502 10.26 10.34 -21.28
CA ILE A 502 10.11 9.01 -21.85
C ILE A 502 9.05 9.11 -22.95
N THR A 503 8.57 7.98 -23.48
CA THR A 503 7.52 7.91 -24.51
C THR A 503 6.15 8.48 -24.06
N GLN A 504 6.07 9.12 -22.89
CA GLN A 504 4.85 9.63 -22.26
C GLN A 504 5.12 10.84 -21.36
N THR A 505 4.08 11.67 -21.17
CA THR A 505 4.02 12.71 -20.13
C THR A 505 3.74 12.12 -18.75
N LEU A 506 4.55 12.51 -17.75
CA LEU A 506 4.44 12.02 -16.37
C LEU A 506 4.45 13.14 -15.34
N LYS A 507 3.67 12.98 -14.28
CA LYS A 507 3.80 13.78 -13.05
C LYS A 507 5.12 13.40 -12.37
N VAL A 508 5.86 14.39 -11.87
CA VAL A 508 7.02 14.13 -11.01
C VAL A 508 6.56 13.40 -9.73
N PRO A 509 6.98 12.14 -9.48
CA PRO A 509 6.48 11.36 -8.35
C PRO A 509 7.16 11.75 -7.04
N GLN A 510 6.40 11.65 -5.95
CA GLN A 510 6.94 11.68 -4.58
C GLN A 510 7.93 10.53 -4.34
N LEU A 511 8.87 10.71 -3.40
CA LEU A 511 9.98 9.76 -3.17
C LEU A 511 9.99 9.09 -1.77
N ARG A 512 8.97 9.32 -0.93
CA ARG A 512 8.94 8.89 0.49
C ARG A 512 9.04 7.39 0.71
N ASN A 513 8.55 6.60 -0.24
CA ASN A 513 8.37 5.15 -0.06
C ASN A 513 9.23 4.29 -0.98
N LEU A 514 10.30 4.85 -1.55
CA LEU A 514 11.26 4.09 -2.36
C LEU A 514 11.78 2.85 -1.64
N TYR A 515 12.00 2.94 -0.32
CA TYR A 515 12.45 1.81 0.51
C TYR A 515 11.51 0.59 0.49
N GLN A 516 10.24 0.79 0.17
CA GLN A 516 9.25 -0.29 0.09
C GLN A 516 9.25 -1.02 -1.26
N LYS A 517 10.07 -0.59 -2.24
CA LYS A 517 10.09 -1.12 -3.62
C LYS A 517 11.28 -2.03 -3.93
N VAL A 518 12.10 -2.36 -2.92
CA VAL A 518 13.25 -3.26 -3.09
C VAL A 518 12.78 -4.71 -3.18
N GLY A 519 13.38 -5.50 -4.07
CA GLY A 519 13.19 -6.96 -4.09
C GLY A 519 13.15 -7.62 -5.46
N MET A 520 13.26 -6.85 -6.55
CA MET A 520 13.29 -7.31 -7.94
C MET A 520 14.69 -7.09 -8.53
N PHE A 521 15.71 -7.86 -8.16
CA PHE A 521 17.04 -7.73 -8.78
C PHE A 521 17.15 -8.57 -10.04
N GLY A 522 17.61 -7.98 -11.16
CA GLY A 522 17.83 -8.73 -12.40
C GLY A 522 17.29 -8.04 -13.66
N LEU A 523 17.85 -6.88 -13.99
CA LEU A 523 17.60 -6.20 -15.26
C LEU A 523 18.52 -6.73 -16.38
N PRO A 524 18.02 -7.01 -17.61
CA PRO A 524 18.89 -7.29 -18.75
C PRO A 524 19.84 -6.12 -19.04
N ARG A 525 21.00 -6.41 -19.66
CA ARG A 525 21.95 -5.36 -20.02
C ARG A 525 21.45 -4.57 -21.23
N ASP A 526 21.52 -3.26 -21.11
CA ASP A 526 21.29 -2.26 -22.14
C ASP A 526 22.26 -1.08 -21.98
N ILE A 527 22.68 -0.48 -23.09
CA ILE A 527 23.65 0.62 -23.09
C ILE A 527 23.05 1.94 -22.57
N PHE A 528 21.75 2.18 -22.77
CA PHE A 528 21.08 3.41 -22.35
C PHE A 528 20.69 3.36 -20.87
N ILE A 529 20.24 2.20 -20.38
CA ILE A 529 19.71 2.06 -19.02
C ILE A 529 20.80 1.68 -18.01
N ASN A 530 21.66 0.71 -18.33
CA ASN A 530 22.60 0.12 -17.37
C ASN A 530 23.93 -0.30 -18.03
N PRO A 531 24.68 0.65 -18.62
CA PRO A 531 25.88 0.36 -19.41
C PRO A 531 26.99 -0.37 -18.62
N ASP A 532 27.03 -0.14 -17.31
CA ASP A 532 28.06 -0.66 -16.39
C ASP A 532 27.75 -2.08 -15.87
N PHE A 533 26.62 -2.70 -16.24
CA PHE A 533 26.17 -3.97 -15.66
C PHE A 533 26.31 -5.18 -16.59
N SER A 534 26.45 -6.36 -15.98
CA SER A 534 26.63 -7.64 -16.69
C SER A 534 25.34 -8.21 -17.28
N GLY A 535 24.15 -7.79 -16.80
CA GLY A 535 22.87 -8.42 -17.16
C GLY A 535 22.74 -9.87 -16.68
N ALA A 536 23.51 -10.24 -15.65
CA ALA A 536 23.53 -11.59 -15.11
C ALA A 536 22.20 -11.98 -14.47
N HIS A 537 21.89 -13.28 -14.50
CA HIS A 537 20.72 -13.83 -13.83
C HIS A 537 20.94 -13.84 -12.30
N MET A 538 20.05 -13.18 -11.56
CA MET A 538 20.20 -12.91 -10.12
C MET A 538 19.60 -13.99 -9.20
N GLY A 539 18.99 -15.03 -9.77
CA GLY A 539 18.39 -16.14 -9.01
C GLY A 539 17.07 -15.76 -8.35
N ASP A 540 16.74 -16.39 -7.22
CA ASP A 540 15.48 -16.19 -6.51
C ASP A 540 15.34 -14.76 -5.96
N GLN A 541 14.27 -14.08 -6.35
CA GLN A 541 13.91 -12.73 -5.90
C GLN A 541 12.62 -12.77 -5.07
N ILE A 542 12.38 -11.68 -4.32
CA ILE A 542 11.21 -11.57 -3.44
C ILE A 542 10.06 -10.86 -4.15
N ARG A 543 10.35 -10.09 -5.21
CA ARG A 543 9.37 -9.28 -5.95
C ARG A 543 9.63 -9.30 -7.44
N GLY A 544 8.59 -9.04 -8.21
CA GLY A 544 8.66 -8.87 -9.66
C GLY A 544 8.54 -7.42 -10.14
N PHE A 545 8.45 -6.44 -9.25
CA PHE A 545 8.38 -5.02 -9.63
C PHE A 545 9.29 -4.18 -8.74
N GLY A 546 9.99 -3.21 -9.34
CA GLY A 546 10.89 -2.28 -8.68
C GLY A 546 10.46 -0.82 -8.86
N TYR A 547 11.29 -0.06 -9.55
CA TYR A 547 11.23 1.40 -9.69
C TYR A 547 10.70 1.82 -11.08
N THR A 548 10.49 3.14 -11.23
CA THR A 548 9.74 3.81 -12.31
C THR A 548 8.24 3.57 -12.28
N HIS A 549 7.49 4.23 -13.18
CA HIS A 549 6.05 4.05 -13.30
C HIS A 549 5.72 2.58 -13.65
N ALA A 550 6.48 1.94 -14.55
CA ALA A 550 6.24 0.57 -14.98
C ALA A 550 6.76 -0.51 -14.03
N GLY A 551 7.55 -0.13 -13.01
CA GLY A 551 8.17 -1.07 -12.08
C GLY A 551 9.28 -1.92 -12.71
N ALA A 552 9.80 -1.53 -13.88
CA ALA A 552 10.70 -2.34 -14.70
C ALA A 552 12.19 -2.22 -14.33
N ILE A 553 12.57 -1.24 -13.50
CA ILE A 553 13.98 -1.05 -13.07
C ILE A 553 14.19 -1.63 -11.67
N ASP A 554 15.28 -2.36 -11.47
CA ASP A 554 15.55 -3.17 -10.28
C ASP A 554 16.02 -2.38 -9.04
N SER A 555 16.72 -1.26 -9.23
CA SER A 555 17.22 -0.42 -8.13
C SER A 555 17.27 1.06 -8.48
N VAL A 556 17.27 1.91 -7.43
CA VAL A 556 17.52 3.35 -7.58
C VAL A 556 18.89 3.59 -8.19
N PHE A 557 19.92 2.85 -7.74
CA PHE A 557 21.26 2.94 -8.31
C PHE A 557 21.27 2.69 -9.82
N GLN A 558 20.53 1.69 -10.28
CA GLN A 558 20.46 1.36 -11.71
C GLN A 558 19.76 2.45 -12.51
N PHE A 559 18.66 3.00 -11.99
CA PHE A 559 18.00 4.15 -12.62
C PHE A 559 18.95 5.34 -12.79
N ILE A 560 19.66 5.75 -11.73
CA ILE A 560 20.63 6.86 -11.79
C ILE A 560 21.96 6.47 -12.45
N SER A 561 22.06 5.26 -13.00
CA SER A 561 23.19 4.81 -13.81
C SER A 561 22.93 4.85 -15.32
N ALA A 562 21.71 5.21 -15.71
CA ALA A 562 21.36 5.44 -17.11
C ALA A 562 22.19 6.59 -17.71
N LEU A 563 22.35 6.59 -19.04
CA LEU A 563 23.16 7.59 -19.76
C LEU A 563 22.71 9.03 -19.48
N GLY A 564 21.43 9.25 -19.19
CA GLY A 564 20.89 10.56 -18.80
C GLY A 564 21.43 11.13 -17.47
N PHE A 565 22.11 10.33 -16.65
CA PHE A 565 22.61 10.73 -15.33
C PHE A 565 24.13 10.69 -15.20
N VAL A 566 24.84 10.04 -16.12
CA VAL A 566 26.30 9.91 -16.07
C VAL A 566 26.97 10.85 -17.07
N GLN A 567 28.24 11.15 -16.84
CA GLN A 567 29.04 11.93 -17.79
C GLN A 567 29.18 11.18 -19.11
N ASP A 568 28.62 11.74 -20.16
CA ASP A 568 28.72 11.24 -21.52
C ASP A 568 28.79 12.41 -22.48
N ASP A 569 29.74 12.38 -23.41
CA ASP A 569 29.92 13.45 -24.41
C ASP A 569 29.52 12.98 -25.82
N GLU A 570 29.17 11.70 -25.98
CA GLU A 570 29.04 11.04 -27.28
C GLU A 570 27.58 10.70 -27.63
N VAL A 571 26.93 9.88 -26.80
CA VAL A 571 25.61 9.29 -27.11
C VAL A 571 24.48 10.15 -26.54
N PHE A 572 24.62 10.59 -25.28
CA PHE A 572 23.70 11.50 -24.61
C PHE A 572 24.51 12.59 -23.89
N PRO A 573 24.77 13.74 -24.53
CA PRO A 573 25.61 14.79 -23.96
C PRO A 573 25.13 15.27 -22.57
N ASN A 574 25.86 14.90 -21.52
CA ASN A 574 25.60 15.24 -20.12
C ASN A 574 26.92 15.50 -19.35
N PRO A 575 27.71 16.52 -19.73
CA PRO A 575 29.06 16.74 -19.20
C PRO A 575 29.09 17.00 -17.68
N GLU A 576 27.98 17.47 -17.10
CA GLU A 576 27.86 17.77 -15.67
C GLU A 576 27.36 16.58 -14.82
N GLY A 577 27.01 15.46 -15.46
CA GLY A 577 26.49 14.25 -14.80
C GLY A 577 27.42 13.65 -13.75
N PHE A 578 27.01 12.50 -13.20
CA PHE A 578 27.88 11.74 -12.29
C PHE A 578 29.10 11.21 -13.06
N PRO A 579 30.33 11.36 -12.52
CA PRO A 579 31.52 10.85 -13.18
C PRO A 579 31.43 9.36 -13.54
N ARG A 580 32.15 8.95 -14.58
CA ARG A 580 32.36 7.52 -14.83
C ARG A 580 33.42 6.96 -13.86
N GLY A 581 33.37 5.65 -13.60
CA GLY A 581 34.33 4.96 -12.73
C GLY A 581 33.95 4.95 -11.25
N GLU A 582 34.90 4.58 -10.40
CA GLU A 582 34.65 4.29 -8.97
C GLU A 582 34.10 5.49 -8.19
N ASP A 583 34.61 6.70 -8.45
CA ASP A 583 34.15 7.92 -7.78
C ASP A 583 32.66 8.21 -8.07
N GLY A 584 32.23 8.17 -9.33
CA GLY A 584 30.82 8.37 -9.65
C GLY A 584 29.92 7.19 -9.28
N ILE A 585 30.45 5.96 -9.20
CA ILE A 585 29.73 4.84 -8.56
C ILE A 585 29.47 5.17 -7.08
N GLN A 586 30.48 5.65 -6.36
CA GLN A 586 30.33 6.04 -4.95
C GLN A 586 29.30 7.16 -4.78
N GLN A 587 29.38 8.22 -5.59
CA GLN A 587 28.43 9.35 -5.55
C GLN A 587 26.98 8.88 -5.79
N ARG A 588 26.76 8.03 -6.80
CA ARG A 588 25.43 7.45 -7.08
C ARG A 588 24.93 6.58 -5.92
N ARG A 589 25.80 5.78 -5.29
CA ARG A 589 25.44 5.00 -4.09
C ARG A 589 25.08 5.87 -2.89
N GLN A 590 25.75 7.00 -2.72
CA GLN A 590 25.42 7.97 -1.68
C GLN A 590 24.07 8.64 -1.94
N VAL A 591 23.78 9.04 -3.18
CA VAL A 591 22.45 9.53 -3.57
C VAL A 591 21.37 8.47 -3.34
N GLU A 592 21.61 7.21 -3.73
CA GLU A 592 20.71 6.09 -3.42
C GLU A 592 20.50 5.96 -1.90
N ALA A 593 21.55 5.99 -1.09
CA ALA A 593 21.43 5.90 0.36
C ALA A 593 20.55 7.01 0.96
N PHE A 594 20.66 8.24 0.44
CA PHE A 594 19.79 9.35 0.81
C PHE A 594 18.34 9.12 0.36
N LEU A 595 18.11 8.74 -0.89
CA LEU A 595 16.77 8.45 -1.43
C LEU A 595 16.06 7.31 -0.70
N MET A 596 16.81 6.35 -0.16
CA MET A 596 16.25 5.28 0.68
C MET A 596 15.88 5.77 2.08
N ALA A 597 16.54 6.83 2.58
CA ALA A 597 16.27 7.49 3.86
C ALA A 597 15.53 8.83 3.71
N TYR A 598 14.82 9.00 2.59
CA TYR A 598 14.15 10.25 2.21
C TYR A 598 13.13 10.68 3.28
N ASP A 599 13.03 12.00 3.47
CA ASP A 599 12.13 12.59 4.45
C ASP A 599 10.67 12.26 4.12
N SER A 600 9.84 12.19 5.15
CA SER A 600 8.39 11.97 5.07
C SER A 600 7.66 13.05 5.85
N ASN A 601 6.33 13.06 5.79
CA ASN A 601 5.49 13.98 6.58
C ASN A 601 5.61 13.77 8.10
N MET A 602 6.23 12.67 8.54
CA MET A 602 6.47 12.38 9.96
C MET A 602 7.95 12.14 10.21
N ALA A 603 8.46 12.73 11.30
CA ALA A 603 9.81 12.51 11.76
C ALA A 603 10.02 11.04 12.21
N PRO A 604 11.24 10.49 12.10
CA PRO A 604 11.55 9.09 12.41
C PRO A 604 11.14 8.64 13.82
N ILE A 605 11.13 9.55 14.80
CA ILE A 605 10.77 9.24 16.19
C ILE A 605 9.28 8.95 16.38
N VAL A 606 8.41 9.35 15.45
CA VAL A 606 6.96 9.17 15.56
C VAL A 606 6.62 7.67 15.54
N GLY A 607 5.71 7.24 16.41
CA GLY A 607 5.35 5.84 16.59
C GLY A 607 6.32 5.04 17.48
N GLN A 608 7.47 5.61 17.87
CA GLN A 608 8.36 4.96 18.82
C GLN A 608 7.70 4.89 20.21
N GLN A 609 7.80 3.72 20.84
CA GLN A 609 7.28 3.46 22.17
C GLN A 609 8.34 2.73 23.01
N VAL A 610 8.48 3.11 24.27
CA VAL A 610 9.37 2.43 25.23
C VAL A 610 8.72 2.35 26.60
N THR A 611 8.76 1.15 27.19
CA THR A 611 8.26 0.91 28.55
C THR A 611 9.44 0.85 29.52
N LEU A 612 9.46 1.73 30.51
CA LEU A 612 10.41 1.74 31.61
C LEU A 612 9.91 0.89 32.76
N ARG A 613 10.80 0.03 33.25
CA ARG A 613 10.66 -0.84 34.41
C ARG A 613 11.96 -0.85 35.23
N PRO A 614 11.93 -1.33 36.49
CA PRO A 614 13.13 -1.41 37.32
C PRO A 614 14.26 -2.25 36.68
N ASP A 615 13.92 -3.26 35.89
CA ASP A 615 14.87 -4.23 35.31
C ASP A 615 15.48 -3.81 33.97
N ASN A 616 15.02 -2.71 33.36
CA ASN A 616 15.44 -2.32 32.01
C ASN A 616 15.87 -0.84 31.87
N ALA A 617 16.11 -0.16 32.99
CA ALA A 617 16.37 1.28 33.00
C ALA A 617 17.55 1.70 32.10
N ASP A 618 18.61 0.90 32.03
CA ASP A 618 19.79 1.18 31.20
C ASP A 618 19.48 1.09 29.69
N LEU A 619 18.52 0.26 29.29
CA LEU A 619 18.07 0.11 27.91
C LEU A 619 17.01 1.18 27.54
N ALA A 620 16.02 1.36 28.40
CA ALA A 620 14.91 2.29 28.16
C ALA A 620 15.35 3.76 28.33
N GLY A 621 16.29 4.02 29.23
CA GLY A 621 16.68 5.36 29.63
C GLY A 621 17.18 6.25 28.48
N PRO A 622 18.15 5.79 27.67
CA PRO A 622 18.63 6.53 26.50
C PRO A 622 17.53 6.78 25.46
N ARG A 623 16.63 5.81 25.23
CA ARG A 623 15.50 5.97 24.32
C ARG A 623 14.54 7.06 24.79
N ILE A 624 14.22 7.11 26.08
CA ILE A 624 13.37 8.15 26.66
C ILE A 624 14.03 9.53 26.50
N THR A 625 15.32 9.63 26.79
CA THR A 625 16.08 10.90 26.62
C THR A 625 16.02 11.38 25.17
N LEU A 626 16.19 10.47 24.20
CA LEU A 626 16.03 10.79 22.78
C LEU A 626 14.61 11.28 22.46
N MET A 627 13.58 10.57 22.93
CA MET A 627 12.18 10.96 22.68
C MET A 627 11.85 12.34 23.24
N ILE A 628 12.34 12.68 24.43
CA ILE A 628 12.20 14.03 25.01
C ILE A 628 12.90 15.06 24.13
N ALA A 629 14.13 14.79 23.69
CA ALA A 629 14.87 15.71 22.82
C ALA A 629 14.13 15.97 21.49
N ARG A 630 13.55 14.92 20.88
CA ARG A 630 12.79 15.08 19.63
C ARG A 630 11.46 15.80 19.83
N ALA A 631 10.77 15.57 20.94
CA ALA A 631 9.57 16.32 21.30
C ALA A 631 9.86 17.80 21.54
N GLN A 632 11.02 18.14 22.13
CA GLN A 632 11.47 19.53 22.27
C GLN A 632 11.72 20.21 20.92
N SER A 633 12.15 19.46 19.91
CA SER A 633 12.29 19.94 18.52
C SER A 633 10.97 20.04 17.76
N GLY A 634 9.84 19.66 18.36
CA GLY A 634 8.52 19.68 17.71
C GLY A 634 8.29 18.51 16.73
N GLU A 635 9.17 17.51 16.72
CA GLU A 635 9.09 16.37 15.79
C GLU A 635 8.02 15.34 16.17
N CYS A 636 7.60 15.32 17.43
CA CYS A 636 6.53 14.46 17.94
C CYS A 636 5.82 15.14 19.12
N ASP A 637 4.57 14.75 19.39
CA ASP A 637 3.99 14.95 20.71
C ASP A 637 4.39 13.77 21.60
N LEU A 638 5.08 14.01 22.72
CA LEU A 638 5.48 12.96 23.63
C LEU A 638 4.41 12.77 24.72
N ILE A 639 3.82 11.58 24.76
CA ILE A 639 2.88 11.19 25.80
C ILE A 639 3.48 10.12 26.71
N VAL A 640 2.97 10.06 27.93
CA VAL A 640 3.29 9.02 28.91
C VAL A 640 2.01 8.40 29.43
N ARG A 641 1.99 7.07 29.52
CA ARG A 641 0.95 6.33 30.27
C ARG A 641 1.58 5.46 31.32
N GLY A 642 1.01 5.48 32.52
CA GLY A 642 1.58 4.76 33.64
C GLY A 642 0.55 4.41 34.70
N ARG A 643 0.79 3.34 35.45
CA ARG A 643 -0.02 3.02 36.64
C ARG A 643 0.40 3.87 37.84
N VAL A 644 -0.57 4.56 38.41
CA VAL A 644 -0.48 5.26 39.70
C VAL A 644 -1.38 4.57 40.73
N GLN A 645 -1.32 4.98 42.00
CA GLN A 645 -2.08 4.36 43.10
C GLN A 645 -3.59 4.19 42.82
N ASN A 646 -4.18 5.08 42.00
CA ASN A 646 -5.62 5.13 41.71
C ASN A 646 -5.94 4.86 40.22
N GLY A 647 -5.18 4.00 39.54
CA GLY A 647 -5.46 3.59 38.16
C GLY A 647 -4.35 3.95 37.17
N VAL A 648 -4.72 4.13 35.90
CA VAL A 648 -3.78 4.59 34.86
C VAL A 648 -3.88 6.11 34.77
N SER A 649 -2.74 6.80 34.74
CA SER A 649 -2.65 8.22 34.44
C SER A 649 -1.96 8.43 33.10
N GLY A 650 -2.48 9.39 32.35
CA GLY A 650 -1.90 9.95 31.15
C GLY A 650 -1.16 11.25 31.41
N TYR A 651 -0.11 11.49 30.62
CA TYR A 651 0.64 12.73 30.64
C TYR A 651 1.03 13.17 29.24
N LEU A 652 1.18 14.48 29.05
CA LEU A 652 1.61 15.10 27.80
C LEU A 652 2.78 16.04 28.05
N TYR A 653 3.87 15.86 27.31
CA TYR A 653 5.04 16.72 27.38
C TYR A 653 4.73 18.14 26.89
N LYS A 654 4.97 19.15 27.73
CA LYS A 654 4.86 20.58 27.45
C LYS A 654 5.91 21.36 28.21
N ALA A 655 6.65 22.24 27.51
CA ALA A 655 7.59 23.20 28.10
C ALA A 655 8.58 22.58 29.13
N GLY A 656 9.18 21.43 28.81
CA GLY A 656 10.16 20.77 29.69
C GLY A 656 9.57 19.81 30.73
N GLN A 657 8.24 19.78 30.90
CA GLN A 657 7.55 18.98 31.92
C GLN A 657 6.39 18.19 31.29
N PHE A 658 5.71 17.37 32.09
CA PHE A 658 4.58 16.54 31.68
C PHE A 658 3.29 17.01 32.35
N ALA A 659 2.42 17.66 31.59
CA ALA A 659 1.07 18.00 32.03
C ALA A 659 0.28 16.72 32.31
N THR A 660 -0.49 16.69 33.39
CA THR A 660 -1.24 15.51 33.82
C THR A 660 -2.64 15.49 33.24
N ASP A 661 -3.24 14.31 33.16
CA ASP A 661 -4.65 14.10 32.85
C ASP A 661 -5.63 14.47 33.98
N ARG A 662 -5.22 15.28 34.97
CA ARG A 662 -6.08 15.70 36.09
C ARG A 662 -6.03 17.20 36.32
N ALA A 663 -7.19 17.84 36.28
CA ALA A 663 -7.35 19.26 36.53
C ALA A 663 -6.84 19.65 37.93
N GLY A 664 -6.13 20.78 38.00
CA GLY A 664 -5.57 21.31 39.25
C GLY A 664 -4.34 20.57 39.79
N LYS A 665 -3.83 19.55 39.09
CA LYS A 665 -2.54 18.92 39.42
C LYS A 665 -1.39 19.62 38.68
N PRO A 666 -0.26 19.89 39.35
CA PRO A 666 0.90 20.49 38.70
C PRO A 666 1.54 19.51 37.70
N PRO A 667 2.21 20.00 36.65
CA PRO A 667 3.01 19.17 35.76
C PRO A 667 4.10 18.40 36.52
N VAL A 668 4.47 17.24 35.99
CA VAL A 668 5.45 16.32 36.58
C VAL A 668 6.75 16.34 35.77
N SER A 669 7.91 16.19 36.40
CA SER A 669 9.19 16.10 35.68
C SER A 669 9.45 14.68 35.15
N ASP A 670 10.28 14.56 34.11
CA ASP A 670 10.77 13.25 33.65
C ASP A 670 11.42 12.45 34.79
N ALA A 671 12.25 13.11 35.61
CA ALA A 671 12.90 12.47 36.75
C ALA A 671 11.88 11.86 37.74
N ALA A 672 10.76 12.53 37.99
CA ALA A 672 9.70 12.02 38.85
C ALA A 672 8.96 10.82 38.21
N LEU A 673 8.72 10.85 36.89
CA LEU A 673 8.14 9.71 36.16
C LEU A 673 9.07 8.50 36.14
N ARG A 674 10.39 8.70 36.00
CA ARG A 674 11.38 7.62 36.10
C ARG A 674 11.44 7.04 37.51
N LEU A 675 11.45 7.88 38.54
CA LEU A 675 11.37 7.42 39.94
C LEU A 675 10.09 6.64 40.22
N LEU A 676 8.97 7.03 39.62
CA LEU A 676 7.71 6.31 39.71
C LEU A 676 7.81 4.90 39.12
N ALA A 677 8.49 4.74 37.98
CA ALA A 677 8.72 3.45 37.34
C ALA A 677 9.64 2.51 38.15
N MET A 678 10.45 3.05 39.06
CA MET A 678 11.32 2.25 39.93
C MET A 678 10.58 1.61 41.11
N GLN A 679 9.33 1.99 41.36
CA GLN A 679 8.49 1.37 42.39
C GLN A 679 7.92 0.04 41.87
N SER A 680 7.86 -1.00 42.71
CA SER A 680 7.35 -2.32 42.32
C SER A 680 5.97 -2.25 41.66
N ASN A 681 5.79 -2.98 40.55
CA ASN A 681 4.56 -3.06 39.76
C ASN A 681 4.09 -1.74 39.11
N ARG A 682 4.99 -0.78 38.86
CA ARG A 682 4.68 0.44 38.10
C ARG A 682 5.50 0.48 36.83
N GLU A 683 4.86 0.20 35.70
CA GLU A 683 5.45 0.38 34.38
C GLU A 683 5.03 1.74 33.83
N ILE A 684 5.98 2.46 33.24
CA ILE A 684 5.73 3.77 32.62
C ILE A 684 6.10 3.68 31.15
N THR A 685 5.13 3.94 30.28
CA THR A 685 5.31 3.84 28.82
C THR A 685 5.34 5.24 28.21
N TYR A 686 6.44 5.56 27.55
CA TYR A 686 6.61 6.77 26.75
C TYR A 686 6.27 6.46 25.30
N THR A 687 5.53 7.33 24.61
CA THR A 687 5.19 7.18 23.19
C THR A 687 5.31 8.53 22.48
N CYS A 688 6.08 8.60 21.40
CA CYS A 688 6.06 9.73 20.49
C CYS A 688 4.89 9.53 19.52
N VAL A 689 3.85 10.34 19.62
CA VAL A 689 2.69 10.30 18.71
C VAL A 689 2.83 11.39 17.66
N PRO A 690 2.08 11.34 16.54
CA PRO A 690 2.12 12.39 15.52
C PRO A 690 1.87 13.77 16.15
N PRO A 691 2.60 14.82 15.72
CA PRO A 691 2.36 16.18 16.19
C PRO A 691 0.88 16.58 16.09
N GLY A 692 0.35 17.24 17.12
CA GLY A 692 -1.06 17.61 17.25
C GLY A 692 -1.97 16.51 17.80
N SER A 693 -1.49 15.26 17.93
CA SER A 693 -2.29 14.16 18.50
C SER A 693 -2.10 13.96 20.00
N GLY A 694 -1.19 14.70 20.64
CA GLY A 694 -0.77 14.50 22.03
C GLY A 694 -1.88 14.70 23.05
N VAL A 695 -2.77 15.68 22.86
CA VAL A 695 -3.92 15.89 23.76
C VAL A 695 -4.83 14.66 23.72
N ARG A 696 -5.30 14.32 22.50
CA ARG A 696 -6.16 13.17 22.21
C ARG A 696 -5.60 11.85 22.75
N MET A 697 -4.31 11.60 22.55
CA MET A 697 -3.72 10.31 22.91
C MET A 697 -3.21 10.27 24.36
N GLY A 698 -2.88 11.43 24.92
CA GLY A 698 -2.23 11.58 26.22
C GLY A 698 -3.19 11.84 27.37
N ILE A 699 -4.01 12.89 27.30
CA ILE A 699 -4.65 13.49 28.50
C ILE A 699 -6.15 13.74 28.41
N ASP A 700 -6.73 13.77 27.21
CA ASP A 700 -8.16 13.98 26.96
C ASP A 700 -8.52 13.18 25.71
N ARG A 701 -9.15 12.01 25.88
CA ARG A 701 -9.26 10.99 24.81
C ARG A 701 -10.31 11.31 23.76
N ASP A 702 -11.35 12.04 24.14
CA ASP A 702 -12.52 12.35 23.32
C ASP A 702 -12.60 13.81 22.90
N LEU A 703 -11.64 14.63 23.37
CA LEU A 703 -11.51 16.04 23.03
C LEU A 703 -12.75 16.84 23.43
N ASP A 704 -13.46 16.40 24.48
CA ASP A 704 -14.61 17.11 25.03
C ASP A 704 -14.21 18.28 25.96
N GLY A 705 -12.92 18.39 26.27
CA GLY A 705 -12.34 19.41 27.14
C GLY A 705 -12.24 19.01 28.61
N VAL A 706 -12.73 17.82 28.97
CA VAL A 706 -12.55 17.19 30.28
C VAL A 706 -11.34 16.24 30.20
N LEU A 707 -10.42 16.34 31.16
CA LEU A 707 -9.24 15.47 31.16
C LEU A 707 -9.63 14.05 31.60
N ASN A 708 -8.98 13.03 31.02
CA ASN A 708 -9.28 11.61 31.24
C ASN A 708 -9.31 11.18 32.73
N GLY A 709 -8.51 11.82 33.58
CA GLY A 709 -8.45 11.52 35.01
C GLY A 709 -9.51 12.24 35.84
N ASN A 710 -10.35 13.05 35.21
CA ASN A 710 -11.52 13.74 35.77
C ASN A 710 -12.86 13.15 35.32
N GLU A 711 -12.86 12.30 34.27
CA GLU A 711 -13.95 11.38 33.92
C GLU A 711 -14.03 10.22 34.94
#